data_AF-A0A537LHE2-F1
#
_entry.id   AF-A0A537LHE2-F1
#
_cell.length_a   1.000
_cell.length_b   1.000
_cell.length_c   1.000
_cell.angle_alpha   90.00
_cell.angle_beta   90.00
_cell.angle_gamma   90.00
#
_symmetry.space_group_name_H-M   'P 1'
#
loop_
_entity.id
_entity.type
_entity.pdbx_description
1 polymer ?
#
loop_
_entity_poly.entity_id
_entity_poly.type
_entity_poly.pdbx_seq_one_letter_code
_entity_poly.pdbx_strand_id
1 'polypeptide(L)'
;MVESRLKRFILWLWAVPVLVLAVAGGRAWGQDYLLGPGDELHIVVLADTDLTRTVTVTPDGKISLPLSGEIAATGLTPAQVGERLTKALKPYFKDPRVTVTLSKPRGAFVFLVGQVRIPGSYEMQPGWTVIEAVTKAGGLTEKAAGRQAVLIRRTSNQSIPLDLDTLITKGDQSANIVLEVGDVILVPELKKRVLVLGHVRSPGAYELKDGARLLDAIAAAGGTDNKAALRSVSVARQTPQASEPARTVEASQAPQMLPAAQTSPGAQTPGACPEHVGDLFGCRAVPERDRLGAQAVSFLERRVSMSGAGSEFRRYYRAVVGRLWIVLLLAGLGAGGVAGYLIHQPRHYMASATLIVSDTITQPVISPTGSGSASNIQSRTQSSVVANDVLQFLSSRPVAEATARAIGLKDPREVMQQVSAAKITNTDLITVKAVSREREMASLLANATSEQTIAYFHEVNRRDSRAVREFIERELTKSRARLNALDASTAAYKVQHGFADLTAEISDASRNAAKAREDYDATVLQLREDEAKLAAAGARLANEKVMRVVSGTLKDNPVYQQLQSRLTTLEIQSATISQIYTPRHPKVKQLEGEIANVKQQMSAVARKIIDNEVSQVNPAHDHLLQDTLTAEVGRAAVHARLDALAFLERRLDAKLVTYPPLDSELNQMTRERRILDTNYSTLSGRYLDALLRENEAGYAPAAVEIVQPAVAPQGPVPLQVPLKAGIGALVGLLVGLMLAIFGETSDDRIRTSRDAERTFG
;
A
#
# COMPACT_ATOMS: atom_id res chain seq x y z
N MET A 1 -52.08 -45.24 64.14
CA MET A 1 -50.72 -45.82 64.12
C MET A 1 -49.88 -45.09 63.07
N VAL A 2 -49.66 -43.79 63.32
CA VAL A 2 -49.09 -42.80 62.37
C VAL A 2 -47.82 -42.15 62.98
N GLU A 3 -47.29 -42.76 64.05
CA GLU A 3 -46.28 -42.16 64.93
C GLU A 3 -44.85 -42.65 64.68
N SER A 4 -44.61 -43.41 63.60
CA SER A 4 -43.30 -44.02 63.32
C SER A 4 -42.60 -43.51 62.05
N ARG A 5 -43.22 -42.57 61.31
CA ARG A 5 -42.60 -41.94 60.13
C ARG A 5 -42.06 -40.53 60.36
N LEU A 6 -42.39 -39.88 61.48
CA LEU A 6 -41.90 -38.54 61.80
C LEU A 6 -40.61 -38.52 62.66
N LYS A 7 -40.31 -39.62 63.38
CA LYS A 7 -39.12 -39.72 64.25
C LYS A 7 -37.83 -40.18 63.56
N ARG A 8 -37.90 -40.70 62.31
CA ARG A 8 -36.71 -41.05 61.52
C ARG A 8 -36.20 -39.91 60.63
N PHE A 9 -36.95 -38.81 60.53
CA PHE A 9 -36.56 -37.63 59.75
C PHE A 9 -35.87 -36.54 60.62
N ILE A 10 -36.06 -36.59 61.95
CA ILE A 10 -35.53 -35.58 62.89
C ILE A 10 -34.21 -36.03 63.56
N LEU A 11 -33.83 -37.30 63.42
CA LEU A 11 -32.58 -37.86 63.97
C LEU A 11 -31.39 -37.84 62.99
N TRP A 12 -31.56 -37.29 61.78
CA TRP A 12 -30.48 -37.08 60.80
C TRP A 12 -30.04 -35.61 60.68
N LEU A 13 -30.60 -34.71 61.50
CA LEU A 13 -30.41 -33.26 61.39
C LEU A 13 -29.57 -32.64 62.52
N TRP A 14 -28.96 -33.45 63.40
CA TRP A 14 -28.21 -32.99 64.57
C TRP A 14 -26.89 -33.73 64.82
N ALA A 15 -26.22 -34.20 63.76
CA ALA A 15 -24.87 -34.77 63.89
C ALA A 15 -24.06 -34.59 62.61
N VAL A 16 -23.65 -33.35 62.31
CA VAL A 16 -22.29 -32.96 61.86
C VAL A 16 -22.25 -31.42 61.84
N PRO A 17 -21.72 -30.73 62.86
CA PRO A 17 -21.03 -29.47 62.63
C PRO A 17 -19.56 -29.80 62.31
N VAL A 18 -18.90 -28.89 61.58
CA VAL A 18 -17.45 -28.78 61.31
C VAL A 18 -17.14 -28.81 59.81
N LEU A 19 -17.00 -27.59 59.30
CA LEU A 19 -15.89 -27.17 58.44
C LEU A 19 -15.75 -27.87 57.09
N VAL A 20 -16.58 -27.46 56.13
CA VAL A 20 -16.08 -27.20 54.78
C VAL A 20 -16.67 -25.86 54.34
N LEU A 21 -15.97 -24.78 54.71
CA LEU A 21 -15.88 -23.65 53.80
C LEU A 21 -15.30 -24.28 52.53
N ALA A 22 -16.15 -24.50 51.54
CA ALA A 22 -15.66 -24.72 50.19
C ALA A 22 -14.92 -23.44 49.86
N VAL A 23 -13.61 -23.49 50.10
CA VAL A 23 -12.63 -22.66 49.42
C VAL A 23 -13.11 -22.68 47.99
N ALA A 24 -13.63 -21.54 47.54
CA ALA A 24 -13.50 -21.17 46.16
C ALA A 24 -12.02 -21.35 45.89
N GLY A 25 -11.66 -22.55 45.40
CA GLY A 25 -10.45 -22.76 44.67
C GLY A 25 -10.64 -21.88 43.47
N GLY A 26 -10.32 -20.60 43.63
CA GLY A 26 -9.66 -19.88 42.58
C GLY A 26 -8.55 -20.83 42.17
N ARG A 27 -8.81 -21.59 41.10
CA ARG A 27 -7.76 -21.91 40.17
C ARG A 27 -7.23 -20.54 39.78
N ALA A 28 -6.23 -20.07 40.52
CA ALA A 28 -5.34 -19.06 40.03
C ALA A 28 -4.77 -19.71 38.76
N TRP A 29 -5.31 -19.32 37.61
CA TRP A 29 -4.67 -19.52 36.33
C TRP A 29 -3.46 -18.60 36.29
N GLY A 30 -2.47 -18.90 37.11
CA GLY A 30 -1.11 -18.45 36.94
C GLY A 30 -0.36 -19.64 36.40
N GLN A 31 -0.04 -19.63 35.10
CA GLN A 31 1.05 -20.47 34.61
C GLN A 31 2.30 -20.03 35.39
N ASP A 32 2.83 -20.88 36.26
CA ASP A 32 4.05 -20.57 37.00
C ASP A 32 5.17 -20.29 36.00
N TYR A 33 5.82 -19.12 36.11
CA TYR A 33 6.83 -18.68 35.17
C TYR A 33 8.05 -19.60 35.21
N LEU A 34 8.33 -20.25 34.07
CA LEU A 34 9.50 -21.10 33.89
C LEU A 34 10.67 -20.26 33.40
N LEU A 35 11.78 -20.33 34.13
CA LEU A 35 12.98 -19.56 33.83
C LEU A 35 13.64 -20.04 32.54
N GLY A 36 14.25 -19.11 31.81
CA GLY A 36 15.02 -19.38 30.61
C GLY A 36 16.24 -18.44 30.47
N PRO A 37 17.11 -18.70 29.48
CA PRO A 37 18.28 -17.86 29.23
C PRO A 37 17.90 -16.39 29.02
N GLY A 38 18.61 -15.49 29.70
CA GLY A 38 18.39 -14.04 29.65
C GLY A 38 17.46 -13.48 30.74
N ASP A 39 16.88 -14.31 31.61
CA ASP A 39 16.12 -13.85 32.78
C ASP A 39 17.07 -13.33 33.87
N GLU A 40 16.69 -12.25 34.58
CA GLU A 40 17.40 -11.76 35.77
C GLU A 40 16.65 -12.15 37.05
N LEU A 41 17.36 -12.80 37.96
CA LEU A 41 16.89 -13.26 39.25
C LEU A 41 17.54 -12.44 40.35
N HIS A 42 16.75 -11.92 41.28
CA HIS A 42 17.25 -11.36 42.53
C HIS A 42 17.26 -12.45 43.60
N ILE A 43 18.46 -12.79 44.07
CA ILE A 43 18.67 -13.83 45.06
C ILE A 43 19.01 -13.16 46.38
N VAL A 44 18.19 -13.42 47.40
CA VAL A 44 18.38 -12.93 48.77
C VAL A 44 18.76 -14.11 49.64
N VAL A 45 19.96 -14.05 50.23
CA VAL A 45 20.44 -15.05 51.19
C VAL A 45 20.41 -14.41 52.57
N LEU A 46 19.48 -14.84 53.43
CA LEU A 46 19.28 -14.20 54.74
C LEU A 46 20.49 -14.36 55.68
N ALA A 47 21.27 -15.43 55.47
CA ALA A 47 22.43 -15.76 56.27
C ALA A 47 23.66 -14.88 56.00
N ASP A 48 23.73 -14.22 54.83
CA ASP A 48 24.85 -13.39 54.43
C ASP A 48 24.43 -12.36 53.36
N THR A 49 24.57 -11.07 53.70
CA THR A 49 24.26 -9.97 52.80
C THR A 49 25.19 -9.92 51.59
N ASP A 50 26.41 -10.46 51.69
CA ASP A 50 27.39 -10.44 50.60
C ASP A 50 27.07 -11.46 49.49
N LEU A 51 26.21 -12.44 49.80
CA LEU A 51 25.64 -13.39 48.84
C LEU A 51 24.33 -12.91 48.21
N THR A 52 23.79 -11.76 48.66
CA THR A 52 22.56 -11.19 48.11
C THR A 52 22.88 -10.38 46.85
N ARG A 53 22.42 -10.86 45.69
CA ARG A 53 22.69 -10.21 44.40
C ARG A 53 21.70 -10.59 43.32
N THR A 54 21.69 -9.76 42.27
CA THR A 54 21.00 -10.05 41.03
C THR A 54 21.92 -10.84 40.11
N VAL A 55 21.43 -11.97 39.58
CA VAL A 55 22.14 -12.85 38.65
C VAL A 55 21.31 -13.09 37.40
N THR A 56 21.95 -13.17 36.25
CA THR A 56 21.28 -13.46 34.98
C THR A 56 21.44 -14.95 34.65
N VAL A 57 20.39 -15.57 34.10
CA VAL A 57 20.44 -16.93 33.58
C VAL A 57 21.29 -16.93 32.30
N THR A 58 22.40 -17.64 32.32
CA THR A 58 23.36 -17.71 31.21
C THR A 58 22.80 -18.50 30.02
N PRO A 59 23.36 -18.38 28.80
CA PRO A 59 22.89 -19.10 27.60
C PRO A 59 22.85 -20.62 27.71
N ASP A 60 23.71 -21.20 28.56
CA ASP A 60 23.73 -22.63 28.93
C ASP A 60 22.66 -23.00 29.98
N GLY A 61 21.85 -22.04 30.39
CA GLY A 61 20.66 -22.24 31.21
C GLY A 61 20.92 -22.34 32.71
N LYS A 62 22.08 -21.87 33.18
CA LYS A 62 22.50 -21.93 34.58
C LYS A 62 22.56 -20.55 35.22
N ILE A 63 22.68 -20.54 36.54
CA ILE A 63 23.00 -19.37 37.35
C ILE A 63 24.22 -19.67 38.20
N SER A 64 25.04 -18.65 38.43
CA SER A 64 26.26 -18.78 39.23
C SER A 64 26.18 -17.90 40.48
N LEU A 65 26.34 -18.51 41.66
CA LEU A 65 26.40 -17.82 42.94
C LEU A 65 27.59 -18.37 43.77
N PRO A 66 28.44 -17.50 44.37
CA PRO A 66 29.59 -17.89 45.18
C PRO A 66 29.20 -18.95 46.21
N LEU A 67 30.10 -19.90 46.42
CA LEU A 67 29.95 -21.04 47.33
C LEU A 67 28.90 -22.08 46.88
N SER A 68 27.94 -21.73 46.02
CA SER A 68 26.94 -22.67 45.48
C SER A 68 27.30 -23.29 44.13
N GLY A 69 28.26 -22.68 43.40
CA GLY A 69 28.65 -23.11 42.05
C GLY A 69 27.63 -22.76 40.97
N GLU A 70 27.63 -23.51 39.87
CA GLU A 70 26.65 -23.37 38.80
C GLU A 70 25.43 -24.24 39.05
N ILE A 71 24.24 -23.63 39.10
CA ILE A 71 22.98 -24.33 39.29
C ILE A 71 22.11 -24.18 38.04
N ALA A 72 21.59 -25.29 37.53
CA ALA A 72 20.63 -25.27 36.42
C ALA A 72 19.34 -24.56 36.83
N ALA A 73 18.96 -23.53 36.06
CA ALA A 73 17.79 -22.69 36.29
C ALA A 73 16.73 -22.82 35.19
N THR A 74 17.13 -23.16 33.96
CA THR A 74 16.19 -23.25 32.83
C THR A 74 15.13 -24.33 33.05
N GLY A 75 13.86 -23.99 32.79
CA GLY A 75 12.72 -24.88 32.97
C GLY A 75 12.29 -25.09 34.43
N LEU A 76 12.88 -24.35 35.37
CA LEU A 76 12.48 -24.34 36.78
C LEU A 76 11.75 -23.06 37.15
N THR A 77 10.96 -23.11 38.22
CA THR A 77 10.38 -21.91 38.83
C THR A 77 11.39 -21.24 39.77
N PRO A 78 11.27 -19.93 40.04
CA PRO A 78 12.12 -19.24 41.01
C PRO A 78 12.18 -19.94 42.38
N ALA A 79 11.04 -20.47 42.85
CA ALA A 79 10.96 -21.21 44.10
C ALA A 79 11.81 -22.50 44.08
N GLN A 80 11.74 -23.28 42.99
CA GLN A 80 12.53 -24.50 42.83
C GLN A 80 14.04 -24.21 42.74
N VAL A 81 14.41 -23.08 42.12
CA VAL A 81 15.80 -22.62 42.09
C VAL A 81 16.28 -22.24 43.49
N GLY A 82 15.43 -21.59 44.30
CA GLY A 82 15.69 -21.29 45.71
C GLY A 82 15.98 -22.54 46.54
N GLU A 83 15.17 -23.60 46.39
CA GLU A 83 15.40 -24.87 47.09
C GLU A 83 16.75 -25.51 46.72
N ARG A 84 17.11 -25.47 45.43
CA ARG A 84 18.41 -25.98 44.96
C ARG A 84 19.57 -25.18 45.53
N LEU A 85 19.45 -23.86 45.58
CA LEU A 85 20.45 -22.98 46.20
C LEU A 85 20.58 -23.23 47.70
N THR A 86 19.47 -23.39 48.42
CA THR A 86 19.47 -23.74 49.85
C THR A 86 20.19 -25.08 50.09
N LYS A 87 19.96 -26.09 49.23
CA LYS A 87 20.65 -27.38 49.33
C LYS A 87 22.15 -27.27 49.03
N ALA A 88 22.52 -26.45 48.04
CA ALA A 88 23.91 -26.24 47.64
C ALA A 88 24.71 -25.44 48.69
N LEU A 89 24.07 -24.54 49.44
CA LEU A 89 24.71 -23.70 50.47
C LEU A 89 24.75 -24.35 51.86
N LYS A 90 24.01 -25.45 52.09
CA LYS A 90 23.96 -26.20 53.36
C LYS A 90 25.31 -26.67 53.92
N PRO A 91 26.34 -27.01 53.11
CA PRO A 91 27.67 -27.33 53.62
C PRO A 91 28.41 -26.14 54.27
N TYR A 92 28.03 -24.91 53.89
CA TYR A 92 28.72 -23.69 54.31
C TYR A 92 27.94 -22.93 55.41
N PHE A 93 26.62 -23.15 55.49
CA PHE A 93 25.74 -22.48 56.45
C PHE A 93 24.80 -23.47 57.17
N LYS A 94 24.55 -23.27 58.47
CA LYS A 94 23.68 -24.17 59.27
C LYS A 94 22.20 -24.14 58.88
N ASP A 95 21.66 -22.97 58.50
CA ASP A 95 20.28 -22.79 58.02
C ASP A 95 20.18 -21.67 56.95
N PRO A 96 20.71 -21.89 55.72
CA PRO A 96 20.68 -20.89 54.67
C PRO A 96 19.27 -20.76 54.06
N ARG A 97 18.54 -19.72 54.47
CA ARG A 97 17.27 -19.35 53.84
C ARG A 97 17.54 -18.51 52.60
N VAL A 98 17.24 -19.08 51.43
CA VAL A 98 17.42 -18.44 50.13
C VAL A 98 16.05 -18.14 49.52
N THR A 99 15.81 -16.87 49.22
CA THR A 99 14.62 -16.42 48.49
C THR A 99 15.05 -15.96 47.12
N VAL A 100 14.44 -16.51 46.07
CA VAL A 100 14.72 -16.13 44.67
C VAL A 100 13.48 -15.49 44.10
N THR A 101 13.61 -14.26 43.63
CA THR A 101 12.55 -13.52 42.94
C THR A 101 12.96 -13.20 41.51
N LEU A 102 12.01 -13.23 40.58
CA LEU A 102 12.25 -12.79 39.21
C LEU A 102 12.34 -11.26 39.21
N SER A 103 13.52 -10.71 38.94
CA SER A 103 13.75 -9.26 38.89
C SER A 103 13.38 -8.70 37.52
N LYS A 104 13.80 -9.38 36.45
CA LYS A 104 13.49 -8.98 35.08
C LYS A 104 13.30 -10.23 34.20
N PRO A 105 12.10 -10.48 33.66
CA PRO A 105 11.92 -11.52 32.65
C PRO A 105 12.70 -11.17 31.38
N ARG A 106 13.13 -12.19 30.62
CA ARG A 106 13.69 -11.99 29.28
C ARG A 106 12.72 -11.18 28.43
N GLY A 107 13.23 -10.19 27.70
CA GLY A 107 12.43 -9.31 26.86
C GLY A 107 11.59 -10.13 25.87
N ALA A 108 10.27 -10.10 26.04
CA ALA A 108 9.31 -10.79 25.20
C ALA A 108 8.88 -9.83 24.10
N PHE A 109 9.49 -9.90 22.92
CA PHE A 109 9.19 -8.96 21.84
C PHE A 109 8.21 -9.54 20.82
N VAL A 110 7.34 -8.68 20.30
CA VAL A 110 6.53 -8.90 19.09
C VAL A 110 6.91 -7.86 18.04
N PHE A 111 6.83 -8.22 16.76
CA PHE A 111 7.26 -7.35 15.67
C PHE A 111 6.06 -6.93 14.82
N LEU A 112 5.89 -5.62 14.62
CA LEU A 112 4.87 -5.08 13.73
C LEU A 112 5.53 -4.46 12.51
N VAL A 113 5.14 -4.93 11.33
CA VAL A 113 5.76 -4.57 10.05
C VAL A 113 4.66 -4.18 9.05
N GLY A 114 4.93 -3.15 8.25
CA GLY A 114 4.00 -2.67 7.21
C GLY A 114 3.21 -1.43 7.63
N GLN A 115 1.94 -1.35 7.23
CA GLN A 115 1.07 -0.16 7.32
C GLN A 115 0.45 0.04 8.72
N VAL A 116 1.31 0.21 9.71
CA VAL A 116 0.98 0.67 11.07
C VAL A 116 1.63 2.04 11.31
N ARG A 117 1.09 2.87 12.21
CA ARG A 117 1.60 4.24 12.40
C ARG A 117 3.06 4.26 12.85
N ILE A 118 3.45 3.33 13.72
CA ILE A 118 4.82 3.16 14.18
C ILE A 118 5.19 1.68 13.99
N PRO A 119 5.93 1.32 12.93
CA PRO A 119 6.44 -0.04 12.76
C PRO A 119 7.66 -0.26 13.66
N GLY A 120 7.83 -1.49 14.18
CA GLY A 120 8.97 -1.80 15.05
C GLY A 120 8.76 -3.01 15.96
N SER A 121 9.72 -3.22 16.85
CA SER A 121 9.65 -4.22 17.91
C SER A 121 9.02 -3.64 19.17
N TYR A 122 8.07 -4.36 19.75
CA TYR A 122 7.37 -3.96 20.97
C TYR A 122 7.58 -4.99 22.05
N GLU A 123 7.97 -4.52 23.24
CA GLU A 123 8.04 -5.36 24.43
C GLU A 123 6.63 -5.69 24.90
N MET A 124 6.28 -6.97 24.84
CA MET A 124 4.97 -7.52 25.15
C MET A 124 4.85 -7.84 26.64
N GLN A 125 3.65 -7.66 27.17
CA GLN A 125 3.31 -8.15 28.51
C GLN A 125 2.61 -9.51 28.41
N PRO A 126 2.62 -10.32 29.47
CA PRO A 126 1.89 -11.59 29.48
C PRO A 126 0.40 -11.37 29.18
N GLY A 127 -0.14 -12.18 28.25
CA GLY A 127 -1.53 -12.08 27.83
C GLY A 127 -1.80 -11.11 26.67
N TRP A 128 -0.76 -10.47 26.11
CA TRP A 128 -0.93 -9.54 25.00
C TRP A 128 -1.64 -10.16 23.80
N THR A 129 -2.60 -9.44 23.21
CA THR A 129 -3.29 -9.85 21.99
C THR A 129 -2.96 -8.96 20.79
N VAL A 130 -3.38 -9.38 19.59
CA VAL A 130 -3.16 -8.63 18.34
C VAL A 130 -3.65 -7.17 18.44
N ILE A 131 -4.81 -6.92 19.04
CA ILE A 131 -5.34 -5.55 19.19
C ILE A 131 -4.42 -4.66 20.05
N GLU A 132 -3.87 -5.20 21.13
CA GLU A 132 -3.03 -4.44 22.06
C GLU A 132 -1.71 -4.07 21.40
N ALA A 133 -1.13 -5.00 20.65
CA ALA A 133 0.07 -4.75 19.87
C ALA A 133 -0.15 -3.70 18.77
N VAL A 134 -1.24 -3.78 18.00
CA VAL A 134 -1.59 -2.79 16.97
C VAL A 134 -1.89 -1.42 17.60
N THR A 135 -2.54 -1.39 18.76
CA THR A 135 -2.82 -0.16 19.50
C THR A 135 -1.53 0.50 20.01
N LYS A 136 -0.58 -0.29 20.49
CA LYS A 136 0.76 0.19 20.90
C LYS A 136 1.57 0.74 19.72
N ALA A 137 1.37 0.19 18.53
CA ALA A 137 1.91 0.73 17.29
C ALA A 137 1.19 1.99 16.79
N GLY A 138 0.21 2.51 17.55
CA GLY A 138 -0.55 3.71 17.22
C GLY A 138 -1.72 3.46 16.27
N GLY A 139 -2.08 2.21 16.01
CA GLY A 139 -3.13 1.82 15.07
C GLY A 139 -2.64 1.67 13.63
N LEU A 140 -3.58 1.33 12.75
CA LEU A 140 -3.34 1.18 11.31
C LEU A 140 -3.21 2.56 10.64
N THR A 141 -2.44 2.63 9.55
CA THR A 141 -2.43 3.84 8.70
C THR A 141 -3.67 3.88 7.78
N GLU A 142 -3.99 5.03 7.21
CA GLU A 142 -5.10 5.17 6.24
C GLU A 142 -4.91 4.30 4.98
N LYS A 143 -3.66 3.94 4.69
CA LYS A 143 -3.28 3.09 3.56
C LYS A 143 -3.22 1.61 3.92
N ALA A 144 -3.58 1.22 5.15
CA ALA A 144 -3.50 -0.17 5.57
C ALA A 144 -4.58 -1.04 4.92
N ALA A 145 -4.20 -2.22 4.45
CA ALA A 145 -5.14 -3.27 4.07
C ALA A 145 -5.40 -4.20 5.27
N GLY A 146 -6.15 -3.72 6.27
CA GLY A 146 -6.35 -4.43 7.54
C GLY A 146 -7.02 -5.80 7.41
N ARG A 147 -7.87 -6.01 6.40
CA ARG A 147 -8.45 -7.34 6.06
C ARG A 147 -7.45 -8.37 5.53
N GLN A 148 -6.28 -7.92 5.07
CA GLN A 148 -5.25 -8.76 4.47
C GLN A 148 -4.03 -8.92 5.39
N ALA A 149 -4.17 -8.56 6.67
CA ALA A 149 -3.10 -8.71 7.63
C ALA A 149 -2.83 -10.18 7.95
N VAL A 150 -1.59 -10.46 8.37
CA VAL A 150 -1.14 -11.83 8.64
C VAL A 150 -0.29 -11.85 9.91
N LEU A 151 -0.56 -12.83 10.78
CA LEU A 151 0.30 -13.18 11.91
C LEU A 151 1.21 -14.34 11.51
N ILE A 152 2.51 -14.16 11.67
CA ILE A 152 3.51 -15.20 11.45
C ILE A 152 4.04 -15.63 12.83
N ARG A 153 3.74 -16.88 13.20
CA ARG A 153 4.17 -17.47 14.47
C ARG A 153 5.45 -18.26 14.30
N ARG A 154 6.53 -17.80 14.93
CA ARG A 154 7.87 -18.41 14.80
C ARG A 154 8.01 -19.78 15.48
N THR A 155 7.28 -20.02 16.56
CA THR A 155 7.32 -21.27 17.33
C THR A 155 6.77 -22.45 16.54
N SER A 156 5.70 -22.25 15.76
CA SER A 156 5.06 -23.28 14.93
C SER A 156 5.31 -23.13 13.42
N ASN A 157 5.98 -22.05 13.00
CA ASN A 157 6.17 -21.64 11.61
C ASN A 157 4.85 -21.55 10.82
N GLN A 158 3.78 -21.10 11.50
CA GLN A 158 2.43 -21.00 10.95
C GLN A 158 2.11 -19.55 10.55
N SER A 159 1.43 -19.40 9.42
CA SER A 159 0.86 -18.14 8.96
C SER A 159 -0.65 -18.15 9.23
N ILE A 160 -1.15 -17.17 9.98
CA ILE A 160 -2.55 -17.07 10.40
C ILE A 160 -3.13 -15.77 9.82
N PRO A 161 -4.15 -15.85 8.94
CA PRO A 161 -4.80 -14.64 8.41
C PRO A 161 -5.54 -13.89 9.51
N LEU A 162 -5.42 -12.57 9.50
CA LEU A 162 -6.04 -11.65 10.45
C LEU A 162 -6.87 -10.61 9.72
N ASP A 163 -8.15 -10.48 10.10
CA ASP A 163 -8.99 -9.36 9.67
C ASP A 163 -8.98 -8.28 10.77
N LEU A 164 -8.01 -7.36 10.69
CA LEU A 164 -7.86 -6.29 11.67
C LEU A 164 -8.97 -5.23 11.54
N ASP A 165 -9.54 -5.05 10.35
CA ASP A 165 -10.57 -4.04 10.13
C ASP A 165 -11.85 -4.40 10.89
N THR A 166 -12.32 -5.64 10.75
CA THR A 166 -13.51 -6.12 11.48
C THR A 166 -13.26 -6.18 12.98
N LEU A 167 -12.05 -6.59 13.39
CA LEU A 167 -11.66 -6.66 14.78
C LEU A 167 -11.65 -5.28 15.46
N ILE A 168 -11.16 -4.25 14.78
CA ILE A 168 -11.14 -2.86 15.29
C ILE A 168 -12.53 -2.20 15.20
N THR A 169 -13.26 -2.37 14.09
CA THR A 169 -14.52 -1.65 13.85
C THR A 169 -15.76 -2.31 14.42
N LYS A 170 -15.82 -3.64 14.44
CA LYS A 170 -16.97 -4.42 14.93
C LYS A 170 -16.73 -5.07 16.28
N GLY A 171 -15.49 -5.05 16.79
CA GLY A 171 -15.15 -5.63 18.09
C GLY A 171 -15.26 -7.15 18.13
N ASP A 172 -15.14 -7.83 16.98
CA ASP A 172 -15.20 -9.29 16.93
C ASP A 172 -13.95 -9.90 17.57
N GLN A 173 -14.13 -10.49 18.76
CA GLN A 173 -13.03 -11.10 19.51
C GLN A 173 -12.64 -12.49 19.01
N SER A 174 -13.41 -13.09 18.08
CA SER A 174 -13.08 -14.42 17.56
C SER A 174 -11.77 -14.47 16.78
N ALA A 175 -11.33 -13.34 16.24
CA ALA A 175 -10.05 -13.15 15.56
C ALA A 175 -8.96 -12.51 16.45
N ASN A 176 -9.24 -12.24 17.73
CA ASN A 176 -8.29 -11.59 18.64
C ASN A 176 -7.36 -12.62 19.29
N ILE A 177 -6.31 -12.98 18.56
CA ILE A 177 -5.35 -14.02 18.93
C ILE A 177 -4.39 -13.49 20.02
N VAL A 178 -4.10 -14.33 21.02
CA VAL A 178 -3.04 -14.08 22.01
C VAL A 178 -1.69 -14.28 21.34
N LEU A 179 -0.82 -13.28 21.50
CA LEU A 179 0.51 -13.25 20.90
C LEU A 179 1.52 -14.08 21.69
N GLU A 180 2.43 -14.69 20.95
CA GLU A 180 3.57 -15.42 21.49
C GLU A 180 4.87 -14.62 21.28
N VAL A 181 5.88 -14.93 22.10
CA VAL A 181 7.19 -14.29 21.99
C VAL A 181 7.80 -14.56 20.61
N GLY A 182 8.12 -13.48 19.89
CA GLY A 182 8.70 -13.54 18.55
C GLY A 182 7.68 -13.59 17.40
N ASP A 183 6.39 -13.45 17.69
CA ASP A 183 5.35 -13.30 16.65
C ASP A 183 5.58 -12.03 15.81
N VAL A 184 5.27 -12.13 14.51
CA VAL A 184 5.37 -11.02 13.55
C VAL A 184 4.00 -10.73 12.96
N ILE A 185 3.51 -9.50 13.11
CA ILE A 185 2.27 -9.03 12.50
C ILE A 185 2.65 -8.20 11.26
N LEU A 186 2.22 -8.66 10.08
CA LEU A 186 2.41 -7.99 8.81
C LEU A 186 1.11 -7.34 8.35
N VAL A 187 1.13 -6.03 8.12
CA VAL A 187 0.00 -5.26 7.59
C VAL A 187 0.34 -4.71 6.20
N PRO A 188 -0.25 -5.24 5.11
CA PRO A 188 0.05 -4.76 3.76
C PRO A 188 -0.59 -3.40 3.45
N GLU A 189 -0.18 -2.79 2.32
CA GLU A 189 -0.74 -1.55 1.80
C GLU A 189 -1.95 -1.80 0.88
N LEU A 190 -3.03 -1.06 1.12
CA LEU A 190 -4.27 -1.09 0.36
C LEU A 190 -4.10 -0.36 -0.97
N LYS A 191 -3.85 -1.10 -2.05
CA LYS A 191 -3.76 -0.55 -3.40
C LYS A 191 -5.14 -0.45 -4.05
N LYS A 192 -5.71 0.75 -4.14
CA LYS A 192 -7.02 1.02 -4.77
C LYS A 192 -6.85 1.20 -6.27
N ARG A 193 -7.04 0.11 -7.02
CA ARG A 193 -6.96 0.08 -8.48
C ARG A 193 -8.33 0.20 -9.12
N VAL A 194 -8.45 1.03 -10.16
CA VAL A 194 -9.63 1.13 -11.01
C VAL A 194 -9.23 0.76 -12.44
N LEU A 195 -10.00 -0.14 -13.04
CA LEU A 195 -9.82 -0.55 -14.42
C LEU A 195 -10.64 0.36 -15.34
N VAL A 196 -9.97 1.14 -16.20
CA VAL A 196 -10.61 2.05 -17.15
C VAL A 196 -10.51 1.45 -18.55
N LEU A 197 -11.66 1.15 -19.14
CA LEU A 197 -11.78 0.47 -20.44
C LEU A 197 -12.62 1.30 -21.42
N GLY A 198 -12.47 1.02 -22.72
CA GLY A 198 -13.24 1.65 -23.80
C GLY A 198 -12.47 2.76 -24.54
N HIS A 199 -13.20 3.74 -25.05
CA HIS A 199 -12.70 4.84 -25.90
C HIS A 199 -12.01 5.96 -25.11
N VAL A 200 -10.94 5.61 -24.40
CA VAL A 200 -10.03 6.52 -23.69
C VAL A 200 -8.65 6.48 -24.34
N ARG A 201 -7.82 7.52 -24.13
CA ARG A 201 -6.51 7.61 -24.80
C ARG A 201 -5.53 6.51 -24.37
N SER A 202 -5.58 6.13 -23.10
CA SER A 202 -4.79 5.04 -22.52
C SER A 202 -5.71 4.16 -21.67
N PRO A 203 -6.31 3.09 -22.23
CA PRO A 203 -7.04 2.10 -21.44
C PRO A 203 -6.10 1.28 -20.56
N GLY A 204 -6.47 1.02 -19.30
CA GLY A 204 -5.60 0.30 -18.36
C GLY A 204 -6.07 0.34 -16.91
N ALA A 205 -5.29 -0.29 -16.03
CA ALA A 205 -5.49 -0.25 -14.59
C ALA A 205 -4.75 0.95 -13.98
N TYR A 206 -5.47 1.79 -13.24
CA TYR A 206 -4.94 3.00 -12.64
C TYR A 206 -5.08 2.95 -11.13
N GLU A 207 -4.01 3.33 -10.44
CA GLU A 207 -4.05 3.56 -9.00
C GLU A 207 -4.62 4.95 -8.75
N LEU A 208 -5.71 5.02 -7.99
CA LEU A 208 -6.38 6.27 -7.71
C LEU A 208 -6.22 6.68 -6.25
N LYS A 209 -6.11 7.99 -6.04
CA LYS A 209 -6.04 8.59 -4.71
C LYS A 209 -7.40 8.50 -4.01
N ASP A 210 -7.38 8.62 -2.69
CA ASP A 210 -8.61 8.66 -1.90
C ASP A 210 -9.48 9.86 -2.27
N GLY A 211 -10.79 9.61 -2.40
CA GLY A 211 -11.76 10.59 -2.85
C GLY A 211 -11.82 10.79 -4.37
N ALA A 212 -11.03 10.04 -5.15
CA ALA A 212 -11.06 10.11 -6.61
C ALA A 212 -12.48 9.86 -7.17
N ARG A 213 -12.82 10.61 -8.21
CA ARG A 213 -14.08 10.54 -8.95
C ARG A 213 -13.86 9.82 -10.28
N LEU A 214 -14.96 9.47 -10.94
CA LEU A 214 -14.93 8.86 -12.28
C LEU A 214 -14.10 9.69 -13.27
N LEU A 215 -14.20 11.02 -13.20
CA LEU A 215 -13.42 11.92 -14.06
C LEU A 215 -11.91 11.83 -13.78
N ASP A 216 -11.49 11.60 -12.53
CA ASP A 216 -10.07 11.43 -12.20
C ASP A 216 -9.52 10.13 -12.79
N ALA A 217 -10.35 9.08 -12.84
CA ALA A 217 -10.01 7.82 -13.51
C ALA A 217 -9.87 8.02 -15.04
N ILE A 218 -10.79 8.75 -15.66
CA ILE A 218 -10.73 9.08 -17.10
C ILE A 218 -9.53 9.99 -17.40
N ALA A 219 -9.23 10.94 -16.52
CA ALA A 219 -8.07 11.82 -16.66
C ALA A 219 -6.75 11.05 -16.51
N ALA A 220 -6.66 10.12 -15.56
CA ALA A 220 -5.51 9.22 -15.41
C ALA A 220 -5.30 8.35 -16.66
N ALA A 221 -6.39 7.96 -17.32
CA ALA A 221 -6.39 7.30 -18.63
C ALA A 221 -6.08 8.24 -19.82
N GLY A 222 -5.65 9.48 -19.57
CA GLY A 222 -5.30 10.46 -20.61
C GLY A 222 -6.50 11.15 -21.26
N GLY A 223 -7.70 11.03 -20.69
CA GLY A 223 -8.95 11.58 -21.24
C GLY A 223 -9.61 10.67 -22.28
N THR A 224 -10.77 11.09 -22.78
CA THR A 224 -11.52 10.36 -23.82
C THR A 224 -10.98 10.64 -25.22
N ASP A 225 -11.18 9.72 -26.15
CA ASP A 225 -10.94 9.97 -27.58
C ASP A 225 -12.18 10.60 -28.27
N ASN A 226 -12.05 10.99 -29.54
CA ASN A 226 -13.13 11.63 -30.30
C ASN A 226 -14.28 10.67 -30.70
N LYS A 227 -14.13 9.37 -30.42
CA LYS A 227 -15.10 8.31 -30.72
C LYS A 227 -15.86 7.87 -29.47
N ALA A 228 -15.51 8.41 -28.30
CA ALA A 228 -16.11 8.07 -27.02
C ALA A 228 -17.57 8.56 -26.91
N ALA A 229 -18.46 7.64 -26.53
CA ALA A 229 -19.84 7.98 -26.19
C ALA A 229 -19.93 8.51 -24.75
N LEU A 230 -19.73 9.82 -24.57
CA LEU A 230 -19.70 10.50 -23.26
C LEU A 230 -21.02 10.39 -22.46
N ARG A 231 -22.11 10.00 -23.10
CA ARG A 231 -23.44 9.80 -22.48
C ARG A 231 -23.67 8.38 -21.94
N SER A 232 -22.79 7.43 -22.21
CA SER A 232 -22.96 6.03 -21.84
C SER A 232 -21.68 5.48 -21.19
N VAL A 233 -21.28 6.06 -20.05
CA VAL A 233 -20.18 5.54 -19.24
C VAL A 233 -20.77 4.60 -18.19
N SER A 234 -20.16 3.43 -18.00
CA SER A 234 -20.61 2.44 -17.02
C SER A 234 -19.55 2.20 -15.96
N VAL A 235 -19.98 2.10 -14.70
CA VAL A 235 -19.10 1.78 -13.57
C VAL A 235 -19.59 0.50 -12.92
N ALA A 236 -18.68 -0.47 -12.77
CA ALA A 236 -18.93 -1.74 -12.09
C ALA A 236 -18.03 -1.85 -10.85
N ARG A 237 -18.61 -2.31 -9.74
CA ARG A 237 -17.91 -2.49 -8.46
C ARG A 237 -18.06 -3.93 -8.02
N GLN A 238 -16.95 -4.60 -7.70
CA GLN A 238 -16.99 -5.89 -7.05
C GLN A 238 -17.17 -5.70 -5.55
N THR A 239 -18.27 -6.20 -4.99
CA THR A 239 -18.44 -6.38 -3.55
C THR A 239 -18.47 -7.88 -3.23
N PRO A 240 -18.05 -8.30 -2.02
CA PRO A 240 -17.93 -9.72 -1.67
C PRO A 240 -19.24 -10.52 -1.70
N GLN A 241 -20.41 -9.88 -1.82
CA GLN A 241 -21.72 -10.53 -1.68
C GLN A 241 -22.64 -10.49 -2.91
N ALA A 242 -22.30 -9.77 -3.97
CA ALA A 242 -22.87 -9.89 -5.33
C ALA A 242 -22.24 -8.79 -6.21
N SER A 243 -21.93 -9.10 -7.46
CA SER A 243 -21.61 -8.06 -8.45
C SER A 243 -22.83 -7.16 -8.67
N GLU A 244 -22.79 -5.89 -8.24
CA GLU A 244 -23.85 -4.94 -8.61
C GLU A 244 -23.89 -4.77 -10.14
N PRO A 245 -25.09 -4.69 -10.76
CA PRO A 245 -25.20 -4.45 -12.18
C PRO A 245 -24.62 -3.08 -12.54
N ALA A 246 -23.90 -3.02 -13.66
CA ALA A 246 -23.26 -1.80 -14.15
C ALA A 246 -24.29 -0.67 -14.28
N ARG A 247 -24.12 0.41 -13.51
CA ARG A 247 -24.95 1.60 -13.64
C ARG A 247 -24.40 2.46 -14.77
N THR A 248 -25.23 2.75 -15.77
CA THR A 248 -24.91 3.75 -16.79
C THR A 248 -25.11 5.12 -16.18
N VAL A 249 -24.06 5.93 -16.17
CA VAL A 249 -24.09 7.29 -15.61
C VAL A 249 -23.55 8.25 -16.66
N GLU A 250 -24.20 9.39 -16.82
CA GLU A 250 -23.69 10.46 -17.67
C GLU A 250 -22.44 11.07 -17.01
N ALA A 251 -21.35 11.25 -17.77
CA ALA A 251 -20.05 11.63 -17.21
C ALA A 251 -20.07 12.97 -16.43
N SER A 252 -21.04 13.85 -16.72
CA SER A 252 -21.26 15.14 -16.05
C SER A 252 -22.01 15.03 -14.71
N GLN A 253 -22.67 13.91 -14.42
CA GLN A 253 -23.52 13.71 -13.23
C GLN A 253 -23.05 12.54 -12.35
N ALA A 254 -21.81 12.08 -12.53
CA ALA A 254 -21.30 10.89 -11.85
C ALA A 254 -21.15 11.09 -10.32
N PRO A 255 -21.67 10.17 -9.47
CA PRO A 255 -21.51 10.25 -8.03
C PRO A 255 -20.06 9.99 -7.59
N GLN A 256 -19.69 10.50 -6.41
CA GLN A 256 -18.38 10.26 -5.77
C GLN A 256 -18.18 8.76 -5.50
N MET A 257 -16.96 8.25 -5.70
CA MET A 257 -16.63 6.86 -5.36
C MET A 257 -16.47 6.71 -3.83
N LEU A 258 -17.57 6.61 -3.10
CA LEU A 258 -17.58 6.43 -1.64
C LEU A 258 -17.64 4.93 -1.25
N PRO A 259 -17.13 4.56 -0.04
CA PRO A 259 -17.18 3.19 0.48
C PRO A 259 -18.61 2.77 0.83
N ALA A 260 -18.82 1.44 0.92
CA ALA A 260 -20.15 0.84 0.92
C ALA A 260 -21.01 1.07 2.18
N ALA A 261 -22.26 1.48 1.91
CA ALA A 261 -23.54 1.23 2.59
C ALA A 261 -23.90 1.92 3.92
N GLN A 262 -24.97 2.74 3.89
CA GLN A 262 -26.06 2.75 4.88
C GLN A 262 -27.42 2.97 4.17
N THR A 263 -28.48 2.38 4.73
CA THR A 263 -29.78 2.04 4.13
C THR A 263 -30.94 2.98 4.48
N SER A 264 -31.82 3.22 3.49
CA SER A 264 -33.30 3.44 3.54
C SER A 264 -33.88 4.77 4.10
N PRO A 265 -35.19 5.08 3.91
CA PRO A 265 -35.82 5.51 2.65
C PRO A 265 -36.74 6.74 2.81
N GLY A 266 -37.08 7.44 1.72
CA GLY A 266 -38.15 8.44 1.74
C GLY A 266 -38.24 9.28 0.47
N ALA A 267 -39.28 9.04 -0.34
CA ALA A 267 -39.60 9.79 -1.54
C ALA A 267 -40.69 10.84 -1.26
N GLN A 268 -40.59 12.03 -1.88
CA GLN A 268 -41.71 12.88 -2.31
C GLN A 268 -41.20 14.12 -3.10
N THR A 269 -41.32 14.07 -4.44
CA THR A 269 -41.85 15.04 -5.45
C THR A 269 -41.60 16.59 -5.33
N PRO A 270 -42.00 17.45 -6.30
CA PRO A 270 -41.05 18.10 -7.25
C PRO A 270 -41.14 19.65 -7.25
N GLY A 271 -40.22 20.33 -7.94
CA GLY A 271 -40.34 21.77 -8.24
C GLY A 271 -39.06 22.27 -8.93
N ALA A 272 -39.14 22.62 -10.21
CA ALA A 272 -39.44 23.96 -10.73
C ALA A 272 -38.14 24.69 -11.13
N CYS A 273 -38.06 25.05 -12.42
CA CYS A 273 -37.11 26.05 -12.92
C CYS A 273 -37.41 27.43 -12.29
N PRO A 274 -36.41 28.30 -12.22
CA PRO A 274 -36.57 29.57 -12.92
C PRO A 274 -35.33 30.06 -13.67
N GLU A 275 -35.62 30.80 -14.75
CA GLU A 275 -34.75 31.75 -15.45
C GLU A 275 -34.22 32.86 -14.54
N HIS A 276 -33.00 33.33 -14.81
CA HIS A 276 -32.63 34.72 -15.13
C HIS A 276 -31.10 34.77 -15.38
N VAL A 277 -30.65 34.99 -16.62
CA VAL A 277 -30.36 36.28 -17.28
C VAL A 277 -29.29 37.10 -16.57
N GLY A 278 -28.15 37.33 -17.25
CA GLY A 278 -27.12 38.26 -16.81
C GLY A 278 -25.77 38.02 -17.49
N ASP A 279 -25.66 38.54 -18.71
CA ASP A 279 -24.50 38.57 -19.59
C ASP A 279 -23.18 39.05 -18.92
N LEU A 280 -22.04 38.69 -19.54
CA LEU A 280 -21.08 39.66 -20.11
C LEU A 280 -19.80 38.97 -20.65
N PHE A 281 -19.56 39.14 -21.96
CA PHE A 281 -18.33 38.93 -22.76
C PHE A 281 -17.83 37.49 -22.99
N GLY A 282 -17.65 36.96 -24.20
CA GLY A 282 -17.82 37.53 -25.54
C GLY A 282 -17.59 36.45 -26.60
N CYS A 283 -18.56 36.29 -27.51
CA CYS A 283 -18.41 35.49 -28.72
C CYS A 283 -17.93 36.39 -29.85
N ARG A 284 -16.75 36.10 -30.40
CA ARG A 284 -16.31 36.61 -31.69
C ARG A 284 -16.39 35.47 -32.69
N ALA A 285 -17.28 35.62 -33.66
CA ALA A 285 -17.47 34.70 -34.77
C ALA A 285 -16.50 35.00 -35.93
N VAL A 286 -16.49 34.05 -36.88
CA VAL A 286 -16.07 34.11 -38.30
C VAL A 286 -14.63 33.64 -38.57
N PRO A 287 -14.33 32.90 -39.68
CA PRO A 287 -15.16 32.04 -40.53
C PRO A 287 -14.61 30.61 -40.73
N GLU A 288 -15.53 29.77 -41.20
CA GLU A 288 -15.36 28.54 -41.95
C GLU A 288 -14.43 28.71 -43.17
N ARG A 289 -13.42 27.84 -43.29
CA ARG A 289 -12.73 27.61 -44.56
C ARG A 289 -12.14 26.21 -44.63
N ASP A 290 -12.67 25.47 -45.59
CA ASP A 290 -12.09 24.33 -46.24
C ASP A 290 -10.58 24.49 -46.52
N ARG A 291 -9.95 23.31 -46.62
CA ARG A 291 -8.59 22.98 -47.08
C ARG A 291 -7.57 22.76 -45.97
N LEU A 292 -7.05 21.54 -45.88
CA LEU A 292 -5.82 21.18 -46.58
C LEU A 292 -5.52 19.69 -46.46
N GLY A 293 -5.31 19.09 -47.63
CA GLY A 293 -4.80 17.74 -47.81
C GLY A 293 -4.50 17.49 -49.28
N ALA A 294 -4.03 18.52 -49.99
CA ALA A 294 -3.54 18.43 -51.36
C ALA A 294 -2.21 19.18 -51.43
N GLN A 295 -1.10 18.44 -51.45
CA GLN A 295 0.08 18.75 -52.27
C GLN A 295 1.09 17.60 -52.22
N ALA A 296 1.84 17.48 -53.32
CA ALA A 296 2.77 16.43 -53.75
C ALA A 296 2.07 15.26 -54.46
N VAL A 297 2.10 15.14 -55.80
CA VAL A 297 3.28 15.26 -56.66
C VAL A 297 2.95 15.99 -57.96
N SER A 298 3.55 17.17 -58.13
CA SER A 298 3.81 17.77 -59.44
C SER A 298 5.05 17.08 -60.03
N PHE A 299 4.90 16.35 -61.15
CA PHE A 299 5.97 16.18 -62.13
C PHE A 299 5.42 15.51 -63.40
N LEU A 300 5.82 16.05 -64.56
CA LEU A 300 5.66 15.52 -65.92
C LEU A 300 4.38 15.90 -66.69
N GLU A 301 4.27 17.19 -67.03
CA GLU A 301 4.05 17.50 -68.43
C GLU A 301 5.27 17.05 -69.24
N ARG A 302 5.12 15.95 -69.98
CA ARG A 302 5.90 15.72 -71.19
C ARG A 302 4.92 15.24 -72.26
N ARG A 303 4.56 16.14 -73.17
CA ARG A 303 3.83 15.82 -74.40
C ARG A 303 4.57 14.68 -75.11
N VAL A 304 3.98 13.50 -75.13
CA VAL A 304 4.24 12.52 -76.19
C VAL A 304 3.10 12.64 -77.18
N SER A 305 3.45 13.15 -78.35
CA SER A 305 2.64 13.04 -79.56
C SER A 305 2.35 11.55 -79.81
N MET A 306 1.08 11.16 -79.78
CA MET A 306 0.59 9.93 -80.40
C MET A 306 -0.55 10.27 -81.37
N SER A 307 -0.19 10.98 -82.44
CA SER A 307 -0.98 10.97 -83.67
C SER A 307 -0.82 9.59 -84.35
N GLY A 308 -1.55 8.59 -83.87
CA GLY A 308 -1.55 7.24 -84.49
C GLY A 308 -2.52 6.22 -83.89
N ALA A 309 -2.99 6.39 -82.64
CA ALA A 309 -3.71 5.34 -81.91
C ALA A 309 -5.26 5.33 -82.08
N GLY A 310 -5.83 6.26 -82.85
CA GLY A 310 -7.28 6.43 -82.94
C GLY A 310 -8.04 5.36 -83.75
N SER A 311 -7.34 4.58 -84.57
CA SER A 311 -7.92 3.50 -85.40
C SER A 311 -7.82 2.13 -84.73
N GLU A 312 -6.72 1.81 -84.04
CA GLU A 312 -6.56 0.54 -83.34
C GLU A 312 -7.44 0.44 -82.10
N PHE A 313 -7.54 1.51 -81.30
CA PHE A 313 -8.42 1.53 -80.12
C PHE A 313 -9.89 1.32 -80.51
N ARG A 314 -10.34 1.91 -81.63
CA ARG A 314 -11.70 1.72 -82.16
C ARG A 314 -11.96 0.31 -82.69
N ARG A 315 -10.92 -0.47 -83.02
CA ARG A 315 -11.02 -1.88 -83.41
C ARG A 315 -11.22 -2.76 -82.18
N TYR A 316 -10.34 -2.64 -81.18
CA TYR A 316 -10.46 -3.39 -79.93
C TYR A 316 -11.73 -3.04 -79.15
N TYR A 317 -12.12 -1.77 -79.11
CA TYR A 317 -13.37 -1.36 -78.46
C TYR A 317 -14.60 -1.99 -79.12
N ARG A 318 -14.67 -2.04 -80.45
CA ARG A 318 -15.76 -2.72 -81.16
C ARG A 318 -15.75 -4.24 -80.97
N ALA A 319 -14.56 -4.85 -80.92
CA ALA A 319 -14.43 -6.28 -80.63
C ALA A 319 -14.93 -6.63 -79.22
N VAL A 320 -14.59 -5.82 -78.22
CA VAL A 320 -15.07 -5.98 -76.84
C VAL A 320 -16.58 -5.74 -76.75
N VAL A 321 -17.12 -4.70 -77.41
CA VAL A 321 -18.57 -4.43 -77.42
C VAL A 321 -19.35 -5.53 -78.14
N GLY A 322 -18.82 -6.07 -79.25
CA GLY A 322 -19.45 -7.17 -80.00
C GLY A 322 -19.44 -8.51 -79.24
N ARG A 323 -18.49 -8.70 -78.31
CA ARG A 323 -18.36 -9.90 -77.47
C ARG A 323 -18.62 -9.61 -75.99
N LEU A 324 -19.33 -8.52 -75.68
CA LEU A 324 -19.61 -8.10 -74.31
C LEU A 324 -20.33 -9.20 -73.51
N TRP A 325 -21.13 -10.02 -74.19
CA TRP A 325 -21.80 -11.16 -73.58
C TRP A 325 -20.81 -12.20 -73.01
N ILE A 326 -19.66 -12.44 -73.66
CA ILE A 326 -18.61 -13.36 -73.17
C ILE A 326 -17.97 -12.79 -71.90
N VAL A 327 -17.73 -11.48 -71.89
CA VAL A 327 -17.15 -10.77 -70.75
C VAL A 327 -18.09 -10.82 -69.54
N LEU A 328 -19.38 -10.54 -69.74
CA LEU A 328 -20.39 -10.60 -68.68
C LEU A 328 -20.65 -12.02 -68.18
N LEU A 329 -20.64 -13.01 -69.08
CA LEU A 329 -20.81 -14.43 -68.71
C LEU A 329 -19.65 -14.92 -67.84
N LEU A 330 -18.40 -14.60 -68.21
CA LEU A 330 -17.22 -14.99 -67.43
C LEU A 330 -17.13 -14.25 -66.09
N ALA A 331 -17.52 -12.98 -66.05
CA ALA A 331 -17.67 -12.25 -64.79
C ALA A 331 -18.75 -12.89 -63.90
N GLY A 332 -19.89 -13.29 -64.46
CA GLY A 332 -20.96 -13.99 -63.75
C GLY A 332 -20.53 -15.37 -63.22
N LEU A 333 -19.82 -16.17 -64.03
CA LEU A 333 -19.26 -17.46 -63.61
C LEU A 333 -18.19 -17.30 -62.54
N GLY A 334 -17.33 -16.28 -62.65
CA GLY A 334 -16.32 -15.97 -61.63
C GLY A 334 -16.95 -15.57 -60.29
N ALA A 335 -17.97 -14.70 -60.33
CA ALA A 335 -18.72 -14.30 -59.14
C ALA A 335 -19.49 -15.48 -58.53
N GLY A 336 -20.22 -16.23 -59.34
CA GLY A 336 -21.05 -17.37 -58.93
C GLY A 336 -20.22 -18.55 -58.42
N GLY A 337 -19.09 -18.86 -59.05
CA GLY A 337 -18.17 -19.91 -58.61
C GLY A 337 -17.55 -19.60 -57.25
N VAL A 338 -17.07 -18.36 -57.05
CA VAL A 338 -16.53 -17.93 -55.75
C VAL A 338 -17.61 -17.89 -54.67
N ALA A 339 -18.81 -17.39 -54.99
CA ALA A 339 -19.93 -17.38 -54.05
C ALA A 339 -20.36 -18.80 -53.67
N GLY A 340 -20.54 -19.69 -54.65
CA GLY A 340 -20.92 -21.09 -54.43
C GLY A 340 -19.89 -21.87 -53.61
N TYR A 341 -18.59 -21.65 -53.89
CA TYR A 341 -17.49 -22.21 -53.11
C TYR A 341 -17.49 -21.74 -51.66
N LEU A 342 -17.67 -20.43 -51.42
CA LEU A 342 -17.72 -19.88 -50.07
C LEU A 342 -18.93 -20.39 -49.28
N ILE A 343 -20.10 -20.52 -49.92
CA ILE A 343 -21.31 -21.05 -49.27
C ILE A 343 -21.13 -22.51 -48.80
N HIS A 344 -20.32 -23.31 -49.50
CA HIS A 344 -20.04 -24.70 -49.16
C HIS A 344 -18.93 -24.88 -48.10
N GLN A 345 -18.23 -23.81 -47.69
CA GLN A 345 -17.21 -23.94 -46.64
C GLN A 345 -17.84 -24.17 -45.26
N PRO A 346 -17.22 -25.02 -44.41
CA PRO A 346 -17.70 -25.23 -43.06
C PRO A 346 -17.70 -23.91 -42.27
N ARG A 347 -18.74 -23.74 -41.46
CA ARG A 347 -18.88 -22.56 -40.61
C ARG A 347 -17.86 -22.62 -39.48
N HIS A 348 -17.21 -21.50 -39.22
CA HIS A 348 -16.26 -21.35 -38.12
C HIS A 348 -16.80 -20.34 -37.10
N TYR A 349 -16.57 -20.64 -35.82
CA TYR A 349 -16.93 -19.84 -34.68
C TYR A 349 -15.65 -19.29 -34.06
N MET A 350 -15.66 -18.00 -33.72
CA MET A 350 -14.53 -17.33 -33.07
C MET A 350 -14.97 -16.84 -31.71
N ALA A 351 -14.19 -17.18 -30.69
CA ALA A 351 -14.34 -16.62 -29.35
C ALA A 351 -13.03 -15.93 -28.94
N SER A 352 -13.13 -14.91 -28.11
CA SER A 352 -11.96 -14.14 -27.65
C SER A 352 -12.00 -13.92 -26.15
N ALA A 353 -10.90 -14.24 -25.47
CA ALA A 353 -10.63 -13.85 -24.10
C ALA A 353 -9.66 -12.67 -24.08
N THR A 354 -9.78 -11.79 -23.09
CA THR A 354 -8.88 -10.65 -22.89
C THR A 354 -8.13 -10.81 -21.59
N LEU A 355 -6.81 -10.76 -21.69
CA LEU A 355 -5.85 -10.80 -20.60
C LEU A 355 -5.28 -9.40 -20.37
N ILE A 356 -4.96 -9.04 -19.12
CA ILE A 356 -4.16 -7.85 -18.78
C ILE A 356 -2.80 -8.29 -18.27
N VAL A 357 -1.75 -7.62 -18.74
CA VAL A 357 -0.40 -7.79 -18.23
C VAL A 357 -0.09 -6.63 -17.29
N SER A 358 0.15 -6.92 -16.02
CA SER A 358 0.50 -5.92 -15.02
C SER A 358 2.01 -5.69 -15.00
N ASP A 359 2.46 -4.45 -15.29
CA ASP A 359 3.87 -4.05 -15.30
C ASP A 359 4.59 -4.09 -13.94
N THR A 360 3.90 -4.47 -12.86
CA THR A 360 4.39 -4.39 -11.48
C THR A 360 4.92 -5.72 -10.94
N ILE A 361 5.86 -6.37 -11.66
CA ILE A 361 6.82 -7.23 -10.97
C ILE A 361 8.17 -6.51 -10.97
N THR A 362 8.40 -5.73 -9.92
CA THR A 362 9.74 -5.23 -9.58
C THR A 362 10.61 -6.41 -9.15
N GLN A 363 11.17 -7.14 -10.11
CA GLN A 363 12.17 -8.16 -9.84
C GLN A 363 13.55 -7.49 -9.72
N PRO A 364 14.21 -7.52 -8.55
CA PRO A 364 15.65 -7.36 -8.52
C PRO A 364 16.25 -8.65 -9.09
N VAL A 365 16.70 -8.62 -10.35
CA VAL A 365 17.44 -9.72 -10.96
C VAL A 365 18.81 -9.81 -10.30
N ILE A 366 19.02 -10.83 -9.49
CA ILE A 366 20.35 -11.19 -8.98
C ILE A 366 21.00 -12.04 -10.07
N SER A 367 21.77 -11.42 -10.95
CA SER A 367 22.50 -12.15 -12.00
C SER A 367 23.64 -12.96 -11.37
N PRO A 368 23.76 -14.27 -11.64
CA PRO A 368 24.82 -15.13 -11.09
C PRO A 368 26.20 -14.90 -11.71
N THR A 369 26.36 -13.89 -12.59
CA THR A 369 27.54 -13.73 -13.46
C THR A 369 28.60 -12.76 -12.93
N GLY A 370 28.47 -12.24 -11.70
CA GLY A 370 29.42 -11.29 -11.13
C GLY A 370 30.25 -11.86 -9.97
N SER A 371 31.52 -12.15 -10.21
CA SER A 371 32.51 -12.35 -9.14
C SER A 371 32.83 -11.02 -8.48
N GLY A 372 32.17 -10.67 -7.38
CA GLY A 372 32.67 -9.58 -6.54
C GLY A 372 31.63 -8.88 -5.70
N SER A 373 31.70 -9.15 -4.39
CA SER A 373 31.12 -8.37 -3.28
C SER A 373 29.59 -8.25 -3.22
N ALA A 374 29.03 -8.47 -2.02
CA ALA A 374 27.60 -8.28 -1.75
C ALA A 374 27.12 -6.84 -2.03
N SER A 375 28.04 -5.87 -2.11
CA SER A 375 27.77 -4.48 -2.50
C SER A 375 27.40 -4.29 -3.98
N ASN A 376 27.74 -5.24 -4.86
CA ASN A 376 27.45 -5.15 -6.30
C ASN A 376 26.17 -5.90 -6.70
N ILE A 377 25.39 -6.37 -5.73
CA ILE A 377 24.03 -6.83 -6.01
C ILE A 377 23.13 -5.59 -6.13
N GLN A 378 23.45 -4.75 -7.12
CA GLN A 378 22.50 -3.80 -7.67
C GLN A 378 21.34 -4.64 -8.20
N SER A 379 20.16 -4.36 -7.67
CA SER A 379 18.90 -4.73 -8.28
C SER A 379 18.88 -4.15 -9.69
N ARG A 380 19.42 -4.88 -10.67
CA ARG A 380 19.01 -4.67 -12.04
C ARG A 380 17.54 -5.09 -12.08
N THR A 381 16.68 -4.09 -12.01
CA THR A 381 15.29 -4.15 -12.42
C THR A 381 15.33 -4.50 -13.90
N GLN A 382 15.36 -5.78 -14.22
CA GLN A 382 15.35 -6.23 -15.61
C GLN A 382 14.19 -7.19 -15.79
N SER A 383 13.35 -6.81 -16.76
CA SER A 383 12.18 -7.50 -17.26
C SER A 383 10.97 -7.43 -16.32
N SER A 384 10.24 -6.30 -16.38
CA SER A 384 8.79 -6.42 -16.31
C SER A 384 8.38 -7.48 -17.31
N VAL A 385 7.47 -8.38 -16.95
CA VAL A 385 6.89 -9.33 -17.91
C VAL A 385 6.26 -8.47 -19.01
N VAL A 386 6.92 -8.33 -20.16
CA VAL A 386 6.43 -7.46 -21.22
C VAL A 386 5.32 -8.23 -21.92
N ALA A 387 4.26 -7.55 -22.36
CA ALA A 387 3.19 -8.18 -23.14
C ALA A 387 3.70 -9.04 -24.32
N ASN A 388 4.88 -8.74 -24.86
CA ASN A 388 5.54 -9.54 -25.90
C ASN A 388 6.03 -10.92 -25.41
N ASP A 389 6.53 -11.01 -24.18
CA ASP A 389 6.96 -12.29 -23.59
C ASP A 389 5.74 -13.19 -23.40
N VAL A 390 4.64 -12.64 -22.89
CA VAL A 390 3.37 -13.36 -22.73
C VAL A 390 2.84 -13.88 -24.08
N LEU A 391 2.97 -13.11 -25.17
CA LEU A 391 2.60 -13.57 -26.52
C LEU A 391 3.45 -14.76 -26.98
N GLN A 392 4.75 -14.74 -26.68
CA GLN A 392 5.65 -15.86 -26.99
C GLN A 392 5.29 -17.11 -26.17
N PHE A 393 4.89 -16.96 -24.91
CA PHE A 393 4.44 -18.08 -24.08
C PHE A 393 3.07 -18.62 -24.47
N LEU A 394 2.12 -17.76 -24.85
CA LEU A 394 0.79 -18.16 -25.35
C LEU A 394 0.87 -19.05 -26.59
N SER A 395 1.90 -18.83 -27.41
CA SER A 395 2.19 -19.65 -28.61
C SER A 395 3.18 -20.79 -28.34
N SER A 396 3.58 -21.00 -27.08
CA SER A 396 4.56 -22.02 -26.72
C SER A 396 3.95 -23.42 -26.64
N ARG A 397 4.78 -24.42 -26.94
CA ARG A 397 4.41 -25.83 -26.87
C ARG A 397 3.95 -26.30 -25.48
N PRO A 398 4.60 -25.91 -24.35
CA PRO A 398 4.17 -26.31 -23.02
C PRO A 398 2.74 -25.88 -22.68
N VAL A 399 2.36 -24.66 -23.06
CA VAL A 399 1.01 -24.13 -22.87
C VAL A 399 0.02 -24.91 -23.75
N ALA A 400 0.33 -25.12 -25.03
CA ALA A 400 -0.53 -25.90 -25.93
C ALA A 400 -0.75 -27.34 -25.45
N GLU A 401 0.29 -28.00 -24.92
CA GLU A 401 0.21 -29.34 -24.33
C GLU A 401 -0.63 -29.36 -23.03
N ALA A 402 -0.49 -28.35 -22.18
CA ALA A 402 -1.31 -28.21 -20.98
C ALA A 402 -2.79 -27.94 -21.32
N THR A 403 -3.05 -27.04 -22.27
CA THR A 403 -4.40 -26.74 -22.76
C THR A 403 -5.04 -27.96 -23.38
N ALA A 404 -4.35 -28.67 -24.28
CA ALA A 404 -4.87 -29.89 -24.91
C ALA A 404 -5.26 -30.94 -23.88
N ARG A 405 -4.43 -31.15 -22.85
CA ARG A 405 -4.75 -32.06 -21.73
C ARG A 405 -5.95 -31.59 -20.92
N ALA A 406 -6.07 -30.29 -20.64
CA ALA A 406 -7.17 -29.73 -19.86
C ALA A 406 -8.53 -29.91 -20.54
N ILE A 407 -8.57 -29.85 -21.87
CA ILE A 407 -9.82 -29.95 -22.66
C ILE A 407 -9.98 -31.29 -23.39
N GLY A 408 -9.10 -32.26 -23.16
CA GLY A 408 -9.20 -33.61 -23.71
C GLY A 408 -8.84 -33.76 -25.19
N LEU A 409 -8.07 -32.83 -25.78
CA LEU A 409 -7.55 -32.95 -27.14
C LEU A 409 -6.35 -33.91 -27.20
N LYS A 410 -6.31 -34.76 -28.23
CA LYS A 410 -5.23 -35.74 -28.44
C LYS A 410 -3.96 -35.12 -29.02
N ASP A 411 -4.08 -34.09 -29.87
CA ASP A 411 -2.95 -33.42 -30.50
C ASP A 411 -2.82 -31.96 -30.06
N PRO A 412 -1.75 -31.59 -29.33
CA PRO A 412 -1.44 -30.21 -28.96
C PRO A 412 -1.29 -29.25 -30.14
N ARG A 413 -0.97 -29.76 -31.34
CA ARG A 413 -0.83 -28.93 -32.55
C ARG A 413 -2.14 -28.29 -32.96
N GLU A 414 -3.28 -28.91 -32.64
CA GLU A 414 -4.60 -28.33 -32.92
C GLU A 414 -4.81 -27.03 -32.14
N VAL A 415 -4.35 -26.97 -30.89
CA VAL A 415 -4.41 -25.74 -30.08
C VAL A 415 -3.59 -24.62 -30.72
N MET A 416 -2.36 -24.92 -31.16
CA MET A 416 -1.47 -23.93 -31.80
C MET A 416 -2.00 -23.42 -33.15
N GLN A 417 -2.79 -24.21 -33.87
CA GLN A 417 -3.39 -23.81 -35.15
C GLN A 417 -4.71 -23.02 -34.97
N GLN A 418 -5.46 -23.33 -33.92
CA GLN A 418 -6.78 -22.77 -33.66
C GLN A 418 -6.74 -21.54 -32.75
N VAL A 419 -5.67 -21.37 -31.97
CA VAL A 419 -5.51 -20.25 -31.04
C VAL A 419 -4.46 -19.28 -31.55
N SER A 420 -4.80 -17.99 -31.53
CA SER A 420 -3.89 -16.89 -31.85
C SER A 420 -3.99 -15.82 -30.77
N ALA A 421 -2.87 -15.16 -30.47
CA ALA A 421 -2.83 -14.10 -29.49
C ALA A 421 -2.25 -12.82 -30.11
N ALA A 422 -2.81 -11.67 -29.75
CA ALA A 422 -2.32 -10.38 -30.21
C ALA A 422 -2.45 -9.32 -29.11
N LYS A 423 -1.45 -8.45 -29.00
CA LYS A 423 -1.50 -7.26 -28.14
C LYS A 423 -2.43 -6.22 -28.76
N ILE A 424 -3.25 -5.57 -27.94
CA ILE A 424 -4.03 -4.41 -28.36
C ILE A 424 -3.10 -3.18 -28.33
N THR A 425 -3.00 -2.47 -29.46
CA THR A 425 -2.09 -1.33 -29.64
C THR A 425 -2.28 -0.28 -28.54
N ASN A 426 -1.18 0.22 -27.97
CA ASN A 426 -1.15 1.22 -26.89
C ASN A 426 -1.88 0.81 -25.59
N THR A 427 -1.99 -0.49 -25.31
CA THR A 427 -2.55 -1.02 -24.05
C THR A 427 -1.73 -2.20 -23.55
N ASP A 428 -1.91 -2.58 -22.29
CA ASP A 428 -1.31 -3.80 -21.73
C ASP A 428 -2.22 -5.03 -21.84
N LEU A 429 -3.21 -4.95 -22.75
CA LEU A 429 -4.18 -6.00 -22.98
C LEU A 429 -3.72 -6.93 -24.10
N ILE A 430 -3.89 -8.23 -23.88
CA ILE A 430 -3.67 -9.28 -24.86
C ILE A 430 -5.00 -9.95 -25.16
N THR A 431 -5.37 -10.04 -26.43
CA THR A 431 -6.53 -10.81 -26.86
C THR A 431 -6.11 -12.19 -27.31
N VAL A 432 -6.68 -13.22 -26.70
CA VAL A 432 -6.53 -14.63 -27.10
C VAL A 432 -7.77 -15.01 -27.90
N LYS A 433 -7.62 -15.25 -29.20
CA LYS A 433 -8.68 -15.64 -30.12
C LYS A 433 -8.56 -17.12 -30.45
N ALA A 434 -9.65 -17.86 -30.27
CA ALA A 434 -9.74 -19.26 -30.67
C ALA A 434 -10.79 -19.44 -31.77
N VAL A 435 -10.47 -20.24 -32.78
CA VAL A 435 -11.34 -20.57 -33.90
C VAL A 435 -11.65 -22.06 -33.89
N SER A 436 -12.94 -22.42 -33.84
CA SER A 436 -13.37 -23.82 -33.88
C SER A 436 -14.59 -24.01 -34.77
N ARG A 437 -14.88 -25.27 -35.14
CA ARG A 437 -16.12 -25.65 -35.87
C ARG A 437 -17.33 -25.69 -34.94
N GLU A 438 -17.12 -25.80 -33.64
CA GLU A 438 -18.16 -25.84 -32.62
C GLU A 438 -18.14 -24.55 -31.79
N ARG A 439 -19.33 -24.02 -31.48
CA ARG A 439 -19.46 -22.75 -30.74
C ARG A 439 -18.84 -22.82 -29.34
N GLU A 440 -19.05 -23.93 -28.63
CA GLU A 440 -18.65 -24.09 -27.23
C GLU A 440 -17.15 -24.38 -27.13
N MET A 441 -16.64 -25.18 -28.07
CA MET A 441 -15.22 -25.47 -28.19
C MET A 441 -14.39 -24.19 -28.44
N ALA A 442 -14.87 -23.24 -29.24
CA ALA A 442 -14.17 -21.97 -29.46
C ALA A 442 -13.98 -21.18 -28.16
N SER A 443 -15.02 -21.04 -27.33
CA SER A 443 -14.89 -20.37 -26.02
C SER A 443 -14.04 -21.16 -25.04
N LEU A 444 -14.19 -22.49 -25.03
CA LEU A 444 -13.44 -23.37 -24.13
C LEU A 444 -11.94 -23.34 -24.44
N LEU A 445 -11.55 -23.37 -25.72
CA LEU A 445 -10.16 -23.22 -26.15
C LEU A 445 -9.55 -21.90 -25.71
N ALA A 446 -10.25 -20.78 -25.92
CA ALA A 446 -9.75 -19.46 -25.54
C ALA A 446 -9.59 -19.31 -24.01
N ASN A 447 -10.56 -19.80 -23.23
CA ASN A 447 -10.50 -19.78 -21.76
C ASN A 447 -9.42 -20.71 -21.22
N ALA A 448 -9.40 -21.97 -21.67
CA ALA A 448 -8.41 -22.95 -21.21
C ALA A 448 -6.99 -22.53 -21.59
N THR A 449 -6.77 -21.96 -22.78
CA THR A 449 -5.44 -21.44 -23.13
C THR A 449 -5.03 -20.28 -22.21
N SER A 450 -5.97 -19.39 -21.91
CA SER A 450 -5.75 -18.25 -21.02
C SER A 450 -5.38 -18.71 -19.60
N GLU A 451 -6.16 -19.63 -19.03
CA GLU A 451 -5.92 -20.20 -17.70
C GLU A 451 -4.59 -20.98 -17.62
N GLN A 452 -4.30 -21.83 -18.61
CA GLN A 452 -3.05 -22.60 -18.63
C GLN A 452 -1.82 -21.72 -18.82
N THR A 453 -1.96 -20.60 -19.53
CA THR A 453 -0.88 -19.60 -19.64
C THR A 453 -0.57 -18.98 -18.28
N ILE A 454 -1.60 -18.58 -17.54
CA ILE A 454 -1.46 -18.00 -16.19
C ILE A 454 -0.80 -19.03 -15.25
N ALA A 455 -1.29 -20.27 -15.26
CA ALA A 455 -0.72 -21.35 -14.47
C ALA A 455 0.77 -21.61 -14.81
N TYR A 456 1.12 -21.60 -16.10
CA TYR A 456 2.49 -21.75 -16.55
C TYR A 456 3.39 -20.60 -16.04
N PHE A 457 2.91 -19.36 -16.09
CA PHE A 457 3.64 -18.21 -15.56
C PHE A 457 3.89 -18.29 -14.05
N HIS A 458 2.91 -18.76 -13.27
CA HIS A 458 3.10 -18.99 -11.83
C HIS A 458 4.22 -20.01 -11.57
N GLU A 459 4.24 -21.11 -12.32
CA GLU A 459 5.24 -22.15 -12.16
C GLU A 459 6.64 -21.66 -12.52
N VAL A 460 6.77 -20.91 -13.63
CA VAL A 460 8.04 -20.28 -14.02
C VAL A 460 8.52 -19.30 -12.94
N ASN A 461 7.66 -18.40 -12.45
CA ASN A 461 8.01 -17.45 -11.40
C ASN A 461 8.43 -18.14 -10.09
N ARG A 462 7.74 -19.22 -9.71
CA ARG A 462 8.08 -20.00 -8.53
C ARG A 462 9.44 -20.67 -8.69
N ARG A 463 9.71 -21.25 -9.86
CA ARG A 463 10.99 -21.89 -10.20
C ARG A 463 12.14 -20.88 -10.17
N ASP A 464 11.95 -19.71 -10.73
CA ASP A 464 12.96 -18.65 -10.74
C ASP A 464 13.22 -18.12 -9.32
N SER A 465 12.17 -17.90 -8.54
CA SER A 465 12.28 -17.48 -7.13
C SER A 465 13.04 -18.50 -6.29
N ARG A 466 12.77 -19.79 -6.49
CA ARG A 466 13.52 -20.88 -5.85
C ARG A 466 14.99 -20.86 -6.23
N ALA A 467 15.31 -20.70 -7.51
CA ALA A 467 16.70 -20.66 -7.98
C ALA A 467 17.49 -19.51 -7.33
N VAL A 468 16.86 -18.34 -7.16
CA VAL A 468 17.45 -17.20 -6.45
C VAL A 468 17.66 -17.53 -4.97
N ARG A 469 16.66 -18.09 -4.28
CA ARG A 469 16.77 -18.51 -2.86
C ARG A 469 17.93 -19.48 -2.68
N GLU A 470 18.03 -20.52 -3.51
CA GLU A 470 19.09 -21.53 -3.44
C GLU A 470 20.48 -20.95 -3.73
N PHE A 471 20.58 -19.97 -4.63
CA PHE A 471 21.83 -19.25 -4.85
C PHE A 471 22.27 -18.48 -3.60
N ILE A 472 21.36 -17.73 -2.98
CA ILE A 472 21.64 -16.98 -1.74
C ILE A 472 22.01 -17.94 -0.61
N GLU A 473 21.30 -19.06 -0.47
CA GLU A 473 21.57 -20.09 0.54
C GLU A 473 22.99 -20.66 0.44
N ARG A 474 23.45 -20.97 -0.79
CA ARG A 474 24.83 -21.41 -1.04
C ARG A 474 25.86 -20.36 -0.65
N GLU A 475 25.63 -19.08 -0.99
CA GLU A 475 26.54 -18.00 -0.64
C GLU A 475 26.54 -17.70 0.87
N LEU A 476 25.39 -17.80 1.54
CA LEU A 476 25.27 -17.64 2.98
C LEU A 476 26.07 -18.72 3.72
N THR A 477 26.01 -19.96 3.24
CA THR A 477 26.82 -21.07 3.76
C THR A 477 28.32 -20.81 3.62
N LYS A 478 28.77 -20.33 2.45
CA LYS A 478 30.18 -19.95 2.22
C LYS A 478 30.61 -18.79 3.12
N SER A 479 29.78 -17.76 3.23
CA SER A 479 30.05 -16.59 4.07
C SER A 479 30.18 -16.98 5.55
N ARG A 480 29.28 -17.85 6.04
CA ARG A 480 29.33 -18.39 7.40
C ARG A 480 30.61 -19.18 7.66
N ALA A 481 31.02 -20.04 6.73
CA ALA A 481 32.25 -20.82 6.85
C ALA A 481 33.49 -19.92 6.92
N ARG A 482 33.57 -18.89 6.06
CA ARG A 482 34.64 -17.89 6.10
C ARG A 482 34.68 -17.11 7.42
N LEU A 483 33.52 -16.68 7.91
CA LEU A 483 33.41 -15.96 9.19
C LEU A 483 33.90 -16.82 10.36
N ASN A 484 33.47 -18.08 10.43
CA ASN A 484 33.91 -19.00 11.48
C ASN A 484 35.44 -19.27 11.41
N ALA A 485 36.00 -19.42 10.21
CA ALA A 485 37.43 -19.62 10.03
C ALA A 485 38.24 -18.38 10.46
N LEU A 486 37.75 -17.19 10.11
CA LEU A 486 38.35 -15.92 10.51
C LEU A 486 38.25 -15.67 12.02
N ASP A 487 37.11 -16.00 12.64
CA ASP A 487 36.94 -15.91 14.09
C ASP A 487 37.93 -16.83 14.82
N ALA A 488 38.13 -18.06 14.32
CA ALA A 488 39.09 -19.01 14.86
C ALA A 488 40.54 -18.51 14.72
N SER A 489 40.93 -17.99 13.56
CA SER A 489 42.28 -17.43 13.36
C SER A 489 42.52 -16.17 14.21
N THR A 490 41.50 -15.31 14.33
CA THR A 490 41.56 -14.12 15.19
C THR A 490 41.71 -14.50 16.65
N ALA A 491 40.99 -15.52 17.13
CA ALA A 491 41.10 -16.01 18.51
C ALA A 491 42.50 -16.58 18.79
N ALA A 492 43.03 -17.41 17.89
CA ALA A 492 44.38 -17.96 18.00
C ALA A 492 45.45 -16.85 18.05
N TYR A 493 45.34 -15.84 17.18
CA TYR A 493 46.24 -14.69 17.14
C TYR A 493 46.19 -13.89 18.45
N LYS A 494 44.99 -13.65 18.99
CA LYS A 494 44.79 -12.94 20.27
C LYS A 494 45.42 -13.68 21.45
N VAL A 495 45.28 -15.01 21.51
CA VAL A 495 45.89 -15.83 22.56
C VAL A 495 47.42 -15.80 22.44
N GLN A 496 47.95 -15.93 21.22
CA GLN A 496 49.38 -15.95 20.96
C GLN A 496 50.08 -14.63 21.33
N HIS A 497 49.43 -13.49 21.14
CA HIS A 497 50.00 -12.16 21.36
C HIS A 497 49.48 -11.45 22.62
N GLY A 498 48.72 -12.15 23.48
CA GLY A 498 48.28 -11.61 24.78
C GLY A 498 47.11 -10.60 24.72
N PHE A 499 46.31 -10.59 23.66
CA PHE A 499 45.18 -9.68 23.45
C PHE A 499 43.81 -10.22 23.94
N ALA A 500 43.81 -11.32 24.71
CA ALA A 500 42.61 -12.09 25.05
C ALA A 500 41.50 -11.27 25.76
N ASP A 501 41.87 -10.38 26.70
CA ASP A 501 40.91 -9.55 27.45
C ASP A 501 40.90 -8.07 27.01
N LEU A 502 42.02 -7.54 26.49
CA LEU A 502 42.13 -6.12 26.16
C LEU A 502 41.25 -5.68 24.97
N THR A 503 40.91 -6.58 24.05
CA THR A 503 40.24 -6.17 22.80
C THR A 503 38.75 -5.85 22.94
N ALA A 504 38.03 -6.48 23.87
CA ALA A 504 36.63 -6.14 24.13
C ALA A 504 36.52 -4.76 24.77
N GLU A 505 37.36 -4.48 25.78
CA GLU A 505 37.39 -3.21 26.49
C GLU A 505 37.89 -2.06 25.60
N ILE A 506 38.88 -2.30 24.72
CA ILE A 506 39.32 -1.34 23.70
C ILE A 506 38.23 -1.12 22.64
N SER A 507 37.55 -2.18 22.20
CA SER A 507 36.46 -2.06 21.22
C SER A 507 35.26 -1.32 21.81
N ASP A 508 34.96 -1.49 23.09
CA ASP A 508 33.88 -0.78 23.78
C ASP A 508 34.28 0.67 24.05
N ALA A 509 35.51 0.92 24.49
CA ALA A 509 36.04 2.26 24.66
C ALA A 509 36.04 3.05 23.34
N SER A 510 36.45 2.43 22.23
CA SER A 510 36.45 3.09 20.91
C SER A 510 35.04 3.30 20.37
N ARG A 511 34.11 2.34 20.53
CA ARG A 511 32.69 2.52 20.20
C ARG A 511 32.05 3.65 21.00
N ASN A 512 32.30 3.69 22.30
CA ASN A 512 31.75 4.72 23.19
C ASN A 512 32.33 6.11 22.83
N ALA A 513 33.63 6.19 22.49
CA ALA A 513 34.24 7.43 22.03
C ALA A 513 33.63 7.91 20.70
N ALA A 514 33.49 7.00 19.72
CA ALA A 514 32.85 7.31 18.45
C ALA A 514 31.39 7.74 18.62
N LYS A 515 30.63 7.11 19.52
CA LYS A 515 29.25 7.47 19.81
C LYS A 515 29.14 8.84 20.50
N ALA A 516 30.01 9.12 21.47
CA ALA A 516 30.10 10.43 22.11
C ALA A 516 30.40 11.55 21.10
N ARG A 517 31.30 11.28 20.14
CA ARG A 517 31.61 12.20 19.03
C ARG A 517 30.41 12.43 18.12
N GLU A 518 29.70 11.37 17.73
CA GLU A 518 28.48 11.45 16.93
C GLU A 518 27.39 12.29 17.65
N ASP A 519 27.17 12.01 18.93
CA ASP A 519 26.19 12.74 19.75
C ASP A 519 26.59 14.20 19.93
N TYR A 520 27.89 14.50 20.03
CA TYR A 520 28.41 15.87 20.05
C TYR A 520 28.09 16.60 18.74
N ASP A 521 28.42 16.00 17.59
CA ASP A 521 28.17 16.59 16.27
C ASP A 521 26.66 16.81 16.02
N ALA A 522 25.81 15.87 16.44
CA ALA A 522 24.36 16.02 16.38
C ALA A 522 23.86 17.16 17.28
N THR A 523 24.42 17.30 18.49
CA THR A 523 24.09 18.37 19.43
C THR A 523 24.54 19.74 18.90
N VAL A 524 25.68 19.81 18.20
CA VAL A 524 26.14 21.03 17.49
C VAL A 524 25.12 21.46 16.42
N LEU A 525 24.55 20.51 15.68
CA LEU A 525 23.52 20.82 14.69
C LEU A 525 22.24 21.35 15.36
N GLN A 526 21.84 20.74 16.48
CA GLN A 526 20.69 21.21 17.27
C GLN A 526 20.91 22.62 17.83
N LEU A 527 22.13 22.94 18.27
CA LEU A 527 22.47 24.29 18.75
C LEU A 527 22.24 25.33 17.66
N ARG A 528 22.71 25.06 16.44
CA ARG A 528 22.50 25.96 15.29
C ARG A 528 21.03 26.15 14.96
N GLU A 529 20.22 25.10 15.10
CA GLU A 529 18.77 25.17 14.92
C GLU A 529 18.12 26.07 15.97
N ASP A 530 18.46 25.89 17.25
CA ASP A 530 17.88 26.67 18.35
C ASP A 530 18.36 28.12 18.35
N GLU A 531 19.60 28.38 17.92
CA GLU A 531 20.10 29.74 17.63
C GLU A 531 19.30 30.41 16.51
N ALA A 532 18.98 29.67 15.43
CA ALA A 532 18.16 30.19 14.34
C ALA A 532 16.71 30.47 14.80
N LYS A 533 16.13 29.62 15.65
CA LYS A 533 14.81 29.86 16.27
C LYS A 533 14.82 31.09 17.17
N LEU A 534 15.85 31.24 18.00
CA LEU A 534 16.01 32.40 18.88
C LEU A 534 16.15 33.69 18.06
N ALA A 535 16.95 33.68 17.00
CA ALA A 535 17.09 34.81 16.08
C ALA A 535 15.77 35.16 15.41
N ALA A 536 15.00 34.15 14.96
CA ALA A 536 13.68 34.36 14.36
C ALA A 536 12.64 34.90 15.36
N ALA A 537 12.61 34.37 16.59
CA ALA A 537 11.73 34.83 17.66
C ALA A 537 12.07 36.28 18.06
N GLY A 538 13.35 36.59 18.23
CA GLY A 538 13.84 37.94 18.52
C GLY A 538 13.50 38.94 17.41
N ALA A 539 13.62 38.55 16.14
CA ALA A 539 13.23 39.40 15.01
C ALA A 539 11.72 39.69 14.97
N ARG A 540 10.88 38.72 15.36
CA ARG A 540 9.42 38.92 15.49
C ARG A 540 9.10 39.86 16.65
N LEU A 541 9.73 39.65 17.81
CA LEU A 541 9.55 40.50 18.99
C LEU A 541 9.97 41.95 18.73
N ALA A 542 11.09 42.16 18.02
CA ALA A 542 11.58 43.49 17.67
C ALA A 542 10.64 44.26 16.73
N ASN A 543 9.84 43.56 15.94
CA ASN A 543 8.88 44.15 15.01
C ASN A 543 7.48 44.37 15.63
N GLU A 544 7.19 43.80 16.80
CA GLU A 544 5.90 43.93 17.49
C GLU A 544 5.88 45.14 18.42
N LYS A 545 4.95 46.08 18.19
CA LYS A 545 4.83 47.30 19.00
C LYS A 545 4.08 47.02 20.31
N VAL A 546 4.66 47.42 21.43
CA VAL A 546 4.01 47.36 22.75
C VAL A 546 2.83 48.34 22.80
N MET A 547 1.60 47.85 22.67
CA MET A 547 0.39 48.63 22.88
C MET A 547 -0.13 48.44 24.31
N ARG A 548 -0.44 49.55 24.99
CA ARG A 548 -1.12 49.55 26.30
C ARG A 548 -2.62 49.59 26.06
N VAL A 549 -3.33 48.50 26.35
CA VAL A 549 -4.79 48.45 26.24
C VAL A 549 -5.38 49.00 27.54
N VAL A 550 -6.13 50.09 27.47
CA VAL A 550 -6.95 50.63 28.56
C VAL A 550 -8.35 50.03 28.42
N SER A 551 -8.79 49.26 29.41
CA SER A 551 -10.10 48.60 29.37
C SER A 551 -11.07 49.18 30.39
N GLY A 552 -12.22 49.66 29.91
CA GLY A 552 -13.46 49.83 30.69
C GLY A 552 -14.11 51.21 30.54
N THR A 553 -15.18 51.33 29.74
CA THR A 553 -16.05 52.51 29.81
C THR A 553 -17.12 52.30 30.88
N LEU A 554 -17.52 53.38 31.58
CA LEU A 554 -18.51 53.38 32.66
C LEU A 554 -19.84 52.69 32.28
N LYS A 555 -20.19 52.69 30.98
CA LYS A 555 -21.43 52.13 30.43
C LYS A 555 -21.48 50.62 30.42
N ASP A 556 -20.34 49.93 30.43
CA ASP A 556 -20.27 48.47 30.28
C ASP A 556 -20.24 47.74 31.63
N ASN A 557 -20.24 48.48 32.75
CA ASN A 557 -20.23 47.88 34.08
C ASN A 557 -21.63 47.41 34.49
N PRO A 558 -21.83 46.09 34.75
CA PRO A 558 -23.16 45.53 35.02
C PRO A 558 -23.80 46.08 36.32
N VAL A 559 -22.98 46.43 37.32
CA VAL A 559 -23.45 47.02 38.58
C VAL A 559 -23.93 48.46 38.35
N TYR A 560 -23.20 49.23 37.53
CA TYR A 560 -23.61 50.59 37.17
C TYR A 560 -24.91 50.60 36.36
N GLN A 561 -25.09 49.67 35.42
CA GLN A 561 -26.34 49.52 34.66
C GLN A 561 -27.55 49.16 35.54
N GLN A 562 -27.38 48.26 36.52
CA GLN A 562 -28.44 47.91 37.47
C GLN A 562 -28.86 49.09 38.35
N LEU A 563 -27.90 49.90 38.81
CA LEU A 563 -28.22 51.09 39.59
C LEU A 563 -28.91 52.15 38.73
N GLN A 564 -28.49 52.31 37.48
CA GLN A 564 -29.12 53.24 36.54
C GLN A 564 -30.59 52.88 36.27
N SER A 565 -30.89 51.60 36.01
CA SER A 565 -32.27 51.16 35.76
C SER A 565 -33.15 51.32 37.02
N ARG A 566 -32.60 51.05 38.20
CA ARG A 566 -33.29 51.27 39.47
C ARG A 566 -33.56 52.75 39.71
N LEU A 567 -32.59 53.61 39.42
CA LEU A 567 -32.74 55.06 39.52
C LEU A 567 -33.87 55.55 38.62
N THR A 568 -33.89 55.14 37.34
CA THR A 568 -34.94 55.51 36.40
C THR A 568 -36.32 55.08 36.90
N THR A 569 -36.42 53.87 37.46
CA THR A 569 -37.69 53.36 38.01
C THR A 569 -38.18 54.21 39.19
N LEU A 570 -37.29 54.55 40.13
CA LEU A 570 -37.63 55.38 41.29
C LEU A 570 -37.99 56.81 40.86
N GLU A 571 -37.30 57.38 39.88
CA GLU A 571 -37.60 58.71 39.34
C GLU A 571 -38.99 58.75 38.68
N ILE A 572 -39.37 57.71 37.94
CA ILE A 572 -40.72 57.57 37.37
C ILE A 572 -41.78 57.45 38.48
N GLN A 573 -41.53 56.64 39.51
CA GLN A 573 -42.44 56.50 40.66
C GLN A 573 -42.60 57.82 41.42
N SER A 574 -41.50 58.55 41.63
CA SER A 574 -41.51 59.86 42.25
C SER A 574 -42.30 60.87 41.43
N ALA A 575 -42.10 60.92 40.11
CA ALA A 575 -42.86 61.80 39.22
C ALA A 575 -44.36 61.50 39.25
N THR A 576 -44.75 60.22 39.31
CA THR A 576 -46.14 59.78 39.40
C THR A 576 -46.78 60.19 40.73
N ILE A 577 -46.09 59.96 41.85
CA ILE A 577 -46.59 60.28 43.20
C ILE A 577 -46.64 61.80 43.42
N SER A 578 -45.72 62.56 42.83
CA SER A 578 -45.65 64.03 42.96
C SER A 578 -46.81 64.76 42.25
N GLN A 579 -47.53 64.09 41.34
CA GLN A 579 -48.77 64.62 40.78
C GLN A 579 -49.95 64.54 41.75
N ILE A 580 -49.88 63.65 42.74
CA ILE A 580 -50.98 63.33 43.67
C ILE A 580 -50.71 63.88 45.08
N TYR A 581 -49.46 63.89 45.51
CA TYR A 581 -49.04 64.31 46.85
C TYR A 581 -48.08 65.49 46.81
N THR A 582 -48.17 66.37 47.80
CA THR A 582 -47.27 67.51 47.91
C THR A 582 -45.86 67.07 48.34
N PRO A 583 -44.81 67.87 48.05
CA PRO A 583 -43.42 67.53 48.37
C PRO A 583 -43.12 67.26 49.86
N ARG A 584 -44.02 67.70 50.76
CA ARG A 584 -43.89 67.46 52.20
C ARG A 584 -44.47 66.12 52.66
N HIS A 585 -45.15 65.37 51.77
CA HIS A 585 -45.76 64.11 52.12
C HIS A 585 -44.69 63.04 52.43
N PRO A 586 -44.83 62.24 53.50
CA PRO A 586 -43.80 61.29 53.94
C PRO A 586 -43.32 60.34 52.83
N LYS A 587 -44.24 59.89 51.97
CA LYS A 587 -43.90 58.98 50.85
C LYS A 587 -43.03 59.64 49.77
N VAL A 588 -43.25 60.92 49.46
CA VAL A 588 -42.41 61.64 48.48
C VAL A 588 -41.01 61.82 49.05
N LYS A 589 -40.93 62.23 50.31
CA LYS A 589 -39.64 62.40 51.01
C LYS A 589 -38.85 61.09 51.14
N GLN A 590 -39.54 59.96 51.32
CA GLN A 590 -38.91 58.65 51.32
C GLN A 590 -38.35 58.28 49.94
N LEU A 591 -39.13 58.45 48.88
CA LEU A 591 -38.69 58.20 47.49
C LEU A 591 -37.51 59.11 47.10
N GLU A 592 -37.55 60.39 47.46
CA GLU A 592 -36.43 61.31 47.25
C GLU A 592 -35.16 60.85 47.98
N GLY A 593 -35.30 60.34 49.21
CA GLY A 593 -34.19 59.75 49.97
C GLY A 593 -33.60 58.51 49.28
N GLU A 594 -34.44 57.63 48.74
CA GLU A 594 -34.00 56.43 48.01
C GLU A 594 -33.29 56.80 46.70
N ILE A 595 -33.82 57.77 45.94
CA ILE A 595 -33.18 58.29 44.73
C ILE A 595 -31.80 58.87 45.05
N ALA A 596 -31.68 59.67 46.11
CA ALA A 596 -30.41 60.25 46.53
C ALA A 596 -29.39 59.17 46.90
N ASN A 597 -29.82 58.12 47.61
CA ASN A 597 -28.95 57.00 47.97
C ASN A 597 -28.47 56.23 46.73
N VAL A 598 -29.35 55.93 45.77
CA VAL A 598 -28.95 55.24 44.53
C VAL A 598 -27.98 56.11 43.72
N LYS A 599 -28.21 57.42 43.59
CA LYS A 599 -27.27 58.34 42.94
C LYS A 599 -25.90 58.35 43.63
N GLN A 600 -25.88 58.31 44.97
CA GLN A 600 -24.64 58.26 45.73
C GLN A 600 -23.88 56.95 45.48
N GLN A 601 -24.58 55.80 45.47
CA GLN A 601 -24.00 54.49 45.14
C GLN A 601 -23.42 54.46 43.71
N MET A 602 -24.13 55.04 42.73
CA MET A 602 -23.63 55.16 41.36
C MET A 602 -22.34 55.97 41.29
N SER A 603 -22.26 57.09 42.03
CA SER A 603 -21.05 57.91 42.06
C SER A 603 -19.85 57.21 42.73
N ALA A 604 -20.11 56.32 43.69
CA ALA A 604 -19.07 55.54 44.36
C ALA A 604 -18.54 54.42 43.44
N VAL A 605 -19.44 53.73 42.73
CA VAL A 605 -19.06 52.75 41.70
C VAL A 605 -18.28 53.43 40.57
N ALA A 606 -18.70 54.62 40.15
CA ALA A 606 -18.01 55.37 39.11
C ALA A 606 -16.57 55.74 39.48
N ARG A 607 -16.35 56.23 40.71
CA ARG A 607 -14.99 56.50 41.22
C ARG A 607 -14.13 55.23 41.27
N LYS A 608 -14.70 54.11 41.74
CA LYS A 608 -13.98 52.83 41.84
C LYS A 608 -13.57 52.24 40.48
N ILE A 609 -14.29 52.56 39.41
CA ILE A 609 -13.96 52.12 38.04
C ILE A 609 -12.88 53.01 37.42
N ILE A 610 -12.92 54.32 37.68
CA ILE A 610 -11.93 55.28 37.15
C ILE A 610 -10.53 55.05 37.76
N ASP A 611 -10.45 54.61 39.02
CA ASP A 611 -9.16 54.38 39.70
C ASP A 611 -8.45 53.06 39.29
N ASN A 612 -9.10 52.18 38.51
CA ASN A 612 -8.53 50.90 38.07
C ASN A 612 -8.13 50.95 36.57
N GLU A 613 -7.17 51.79 36.21
CA GLU A 613 -6.47 51.72 34.92
C GLU A 613 -5.48 50.52 34.92
N VAL A 614 -5.98 49.31 34.68
CA VAL A 614 -5.08 48.18 34.40
C VAL A 614 -4.63 48.29 32.95
N SER A 615 -3.42 48.81 32.75
CA SER A 615 -2.71 48.74 31.47
C SER A 615 -2.27 47.29 31.23
N GLN A 616 -3.01 46.55 30.40
CA GLN A 616 -2.55 45.25 29.91
C GLN A 616 -1.72 45.47 28.64
N VAL A 617 -0.52 44.90 28.61
CA VAL A 617 0.34 44.82 27.43
C VAL A 617 -0.36 43.94 26.39
N ASN A 618 -0.23 44.26 25.10
CA ASN A 618 -0.78 43.45 24.03
C ASN A 618 -0.42 41.96 24.21
N PRO A 619 -1.39 41.02 24.33
CA PRO A 619 -1.12 39.59 24.52
C PRO A 619 -0.20 38.97 23.46
N ALA A 620 -0.17 39.52 22.24
CA ALA A 620 0.74 39.07 21.19
C ALA A 620 2.22 39.34 21.53
N HIS A 621 2.53 40.47 22.18
CA HIS A 621 3.88 40.79 22.63
C HIS A 621 4.33 39.85 23.75
N ASP A 622 3.44 39.55 24.70
CA ASP A 622 3.72 38.62 25.80
C ASP A 622 3.98 37.19 25.29
N HIS A 623 3.21 36.73 24.29
CA HIS A 623 3.46 35.44 23.64
C HIS A 623 4.83 35.41 22.93
N LEU A 624 5.19 36.44 22.18
CA LEU A 624 6.50 36.51 21.51
C LEU A 624 7.67 36.60 22.50
N LEU A 625 7.47 37.27 23.63
CA LEU A 625 8.45 37.30 24.72
C LEU A 625 8.63 35.89 25.33
N GLN A 626 7.53 35.18 25.55
CA GLN A 626 7.56 33.82 26.06
C GLN A 626 8.22 32.85 25.07
N ASP A 627 7.94 32.98 23.77
CA ASP A 627 8.60 32.22 22.71
C ASP A 627 10.13 32.48 22.71
N THR A 628 10.53 33.74 22.83
CA THR A 628 11.95 34.12 22.90
C THR A 628 12.64 33.50 24.12
N LEU A 629 12.00 33.57 25.30
CA LEU A 629 12.50 32.95 26.53
C LEU A 629 12.62 31.42 26.41
N THR A 630 11.64 30.76 25.80
CA THR A 630 11.71 29.30 25.59
C THR A 630 12.84 28.90 24.64
N ALA A 631 13.06 29.66 23.56
CA ALA A 631 14.18 29.43 22.64
C ALA A 631 15.54 29.68 23.33
N GLU A 632 15.64 30.68 24.21
CA GLU A 632 16.87 30.97 24.94
C GLU A 632 17.20 29.89 25.98
N VAL A 633 16.20 29.41 26.73
CA VAL A 633 16.35 28.28 27.65
C VAL A 633 16.72 27.00 26.87
N GLY A 634 16.13 26.78 25.71
CA GLY A 634 16.49 25.69 24.80
C GLY A 634 17.96 25.73 24.39
N ARG A 635 18.42 26.89 23.90
CA ARG A 635 19.84 27.12 23.55
C ARG A 635 20.78 26.85 24.73
N ALA A 636 20.44 27.33 25.93
CA ALA A 636 21.25 27.13 27.14
C ALA A 636 21.31 25.64 27.55
N ALA A 637 20.20 24.91 27.44
CA ALA A 637 20.15 23.47 27.71
C ALA A 637 21.02 22.66 26.72
N VAL A 638 20.99 23.02 25.43
CA VAL A 638 21.84 22.39 24.40
C VAL A 638 23.32 22.67 24.66
N HIS A 639 23.68 23.90 25.05
CA HIS A 639 25.06 24.22 25.46
C HIS A 639 25.56 23.36 26.62
N ALA A 640 24.75 23.23 27.69
CA ALA A 640 25.13 22.39 28.83
C ALA A 640 25.33 20.92 28.44
N ARG A 641 24.53 20.41 27.49
CA ARG A 641 24.69 19.06 26.94
C ARG A 641 25.99 18.93 26.13
N LEU A 642 26.33 19.94 25.34
CA LEU A 642 27.54 19.98 24.53
C LEU A 642 28.81 19.98 25.39
N ASP A 643 28.82 20.73 26.50
CA ASP A 643 29.91 20.72 27.47
C ASP A 643 30.09 19.35 28.14
N ALA A 644 28.98 18.69 28.50
CA ALA A 644 29.00 17.35 29.09
C ALA A 644 29.56 16.30 28.10
N LEU A 645 29.17 16.38 26.82
CA LEU A 645 29.67 15.50 25.77
C LEU A 645 31.16 15.77 25.46
N ALA A 646 31.60 17.02 25.42
CA ALA A 646 33.00 17.38 25.23
C ALA A 646 33.90 16.91 26.39
N PHE A 647 33.37 16.88 27.61
CA PHE A 647 34.07 16.30 28.76
C PHE A 647 34.16 14.77 28.65
N LEU A 648 33.06 14.11 28.26
CA LEU A 648 33.00 12.67 28.06
C LEU A 648 34.00 12.22 26.98
N GLU A 649 34.02 12.90 25.83
CA GLU A 649 34.91 12.61 24.71
C GLU A 649 36.38 12.66 25.12
N ARG A 650 36.82 13.76 25.76
CA ARG A 650 38.20 13.91 26.26
C ARG A 650 38.60 12.79 27.22
N ARG A 651 37.67 12.33 28.07
CA ARG A 651 37.93 11.23 29.02
C ARG A 651 38.06 9.89 28.31
N LEU A 652 37.25 9.65 27.28
CA LEU A 652 37.30 8.43 26.49
C LEU A 652 38.55 8.38 25.61
N ASP A 653 38.93 9.49 24.98
CA ASP A 653 40.17 9.62 24.21
C ASP A 653 41.42 9.43 25.08
N ALA A 654 41.45 10.02 26.27
CA ALA A 654 42.55 9.83 27.21
C ALA A 654 42.71 8.35 27.62
N LYS A 655 41.61 7.62 27.80
CA LYS A 655 41.65 6.17 28.05
C LYS A 655 42.13 5.40 26.83
N LEU A 656 41.74 5.79 25.62
CA LEU A 656 42.16 5.12 24.38
C LEU A 656 43.67 5.16 24.16
N VAL A 657 44.33 6.26 24.57
CA VAL A 657 45.80 6.41 24.50
C VAL A 657 46.55 5.49 25.47
N THR A 658 45.90 5.01 26.55
CA THR A 658 46.54 4.11 27.52
C THR A 658 46.68 2.66 27.04
N TYR A 659 46.00 2.30 25.95
CA TYR A 659 46.08 0.95 25.39
C TYR A 659 47.24 0.81 24.41
N PRO A 660 47.93 -0.35 24.38
CA PRO A 660 48.94 -0.64 23.35
C PRO A 660 48.34 -0.51 21.95
N PRO A 661 49.10 0.01 20.95
CA PRO A 661 48.60 0.11 19.59
C PRO A 661 48.21 -1.28 19.08
N LEU A 662 46.95 -1.42 18.64
CA LEU A 662 46.46 -2.66 18.03
C LEU A 662 47.37 -3.01 16.84
N ASP A 663 47.89 -4.24 16.81
CA ASP A 663 48.74 -4.68 15.70
C ASP A 663 47.98 -4.52 14.36
N SER A 664 48.72 -4.15 13.31
CA SER A 664 48.20 -3.94 11.96
C SER A 664 47.46 -5.17 11.44
N GLU A 665 47.96 -6.37 11.77
CA GLU A 665 47.36 -7.65 11.36
C GLU A 665 46.01 -7.88 12.03
N LEU A 666 45.88 -7.60 13.33
CA LEU A 666 44.61 -7.68 14.06
C LEU A 666 43.59 -6.63 13.57
N ASN A 667 44.07 -5.43 13.19
CA ASN A 667 43.23 -4.42 12.54
C ASN A 667 42.71 -4.89 11.17
N GLN A 668 43.52 -5.59 10.40
CA GLN A 668 43.10 -6.18 9.13
C GLN A 668 42.05 -7.27 9.36
N MET A 669 42.29 -8.20 10.29
CA MET A 669 41.34 -9.28 10.62
C MET A 669 40.00 -8.73 11.15
N THR A 670 40.01 -7.70 11.99
CA THR A 670 38.79 -7.07 12.51
C THR A 670 38.01 -6.33 11.42
N ARG A 671 38.68 -5.65 10.50
CA ARG A 671 38.05 -5.05 9.31
C ARG A 671 37.42 -6.11 8.42
N GLU A 672 38.14 -7.19 8.12
CA GLU A 672 37.65 -8.29 7.29
C GLU A 672 36.43 -8.97 7.95
N ARG A 673 36.48 -9.19 9.26
CA ARG A 673 35.36 -9.73 10.03
C ARG A 673 34.13 -8.85 9.91
N ARG A 674 34.28 -7.52 10.07
CA ARG A 674 33.16 -6.56 9.94
C ARG A 674 32.54 -6.61 8.55
N ILE A 675 33.36 -6.72 7.50
CA ILE A 675 32.89 -6.85 6.11
C ILE A 675 32.12 -8.16 5.94
N LEU A 676 32.67 -9.29 6.39
CA LEU A 676 32.01 -10.61 6.30
C LEU A 676 30.70 -10.66 7.09
N ASP A 677 30.65 -10.05 8.28
CA ASP A 677 29.46 -9.99 9.12
C ASP A 677 28.35 -9.13 8.47
N THR A 678 28.73 -7.98 7.89
CA THR A 678 27.82 -7.14 7.10
C THR A 678 27.30 -7.88 5.87
N ASN A 679 28.18 -8.61 5.17
CA ASN A 679 27.80 -9.41 4.01
C ASN A 679 26.85 -10.56 4.41
N TYR A 680 27.15 -11.25 5.51
CA TYR A 680 26.34 -12.35 6.02
C TYR A 680 24.95 -11.88 6.45
N SER A 681 24.85 -10.81 7.24
CA SER A 681 23.58 -10.22 7.67
C SER A 681 22.75 -9.74 6.48
N THR A 682 23.38 -9.09 5.49
CA THR A 682 22.71 -8.67 4.25
C THR A 682 22.19 -9.86 3.46
N LEU A 683 23.00 -10.91 3.27
CA LEU A 683 22.57 -12.14 2.60
C LEU A 683 21.45 -12.85 3.35
N SER A 684 21.48 -12.85 4.68
CA SER A 684 20.44 -13.43 5.53
C SER A 684 19.11 -12.69 5.38
N GLY A 685 19.14 -11.35 5.32
CA GLY A 685 17.94 -10.56 5.02
C GLY A 685 17.39 -10.89 3.64
N ARG A 686 18.25 -10.90 2.61
CA ARG A 686 17.84 -11.25 1.24
C ARG A 686 17.35 -12.68 1.09
N TYR A 687 17.85 -13.62 1.89
CA TYR A 687 17.35 -15.00 1.94
C TYR A 687 15.91 -15.03 2.43
N LEU A 688 15.59 -14.28 3.49
CA LEU A 688 14.22 -14.18 4.00
C LEU A 688 13.29 -13.56 2.96
N ASP A 689 13.72 -12.48 2.29
CA ASP A 689 12.97 -11.86 1.19
C ASP A 689 12.72 -12.85 0.04
N ALA A 690 13.73 -13.63 -0.35
CA ALA A 690 13.61 -14.64 -1.39
C ALA A 690 12.66 -15.79 -0.99
N LEU A 691 12.69 -16.19 0.28
CA LEU A 691 11.81 -17.23 0.82
C LEU A 691 10.35 -16.76 0.90
N LEU A 692 10.12 -15.50 1.29
CA LEU A 692 8.80 -14.87 1.22
C LEU A 692 8.29 -14.85 -0.22
N ARG A 693 9.13 -14.47 -1.18
CA ARG A 693 8.76 -14.45 -2.61
C ARG A 693 8.47 -15.83 -3.20
N GLU A 694 9.21 -16.87 -2.84
CA GLU A 694 8.91 -18.24 -3.28
C GLU A 694 7.51 -18.66 -2.80
N ASN A 695 7.13 -18.28 -1.57
CA ASN A 695 5.81 -18.53 -1.03
C ASN A 695 4.74 -17.65 -1.69
N GLU A 696 5.02 -16.36 -1.89
CA GLU A 696 4.10 -15.42 -2.56
C GLU A 696 3.89 -15.75 -4.03
N ALA A 697 4.87 -16.31 -4.75
CA ALA A 697 4.75 -16.64 -6.18
C ALA A 697 3.58 -17.61 -6.49
N GLY A 698 3.13 -18.38 -5.49
CA GLY A 698 1.96 -19.26 -5.58
C GLY A 698 0.61 -18.60 -5.27
N TYR A 699 0.58 -17.41 -4.64
CA TYR A 699 -0.63 -16.75 -4.16
C TYR A 699 -0.80 -15.29 -4.62
N ALA A 700 0.27 -14.65 -5.08
CA ALA A 700 0.22 -13.30 -5.61
C ALA A 700 -0.59 -13.26 -6.90
N PRO A 701 -1.35 -12.18 -7.18
CA PRO A 701 -2.00 -11.99 -8.47
C PRO A 701 -0.95 -12.14 -9.57
N ALA A 702 -1.20 -13.04 -10.53
CA ALA A 702 -0.30 -13.25 -11.65
C ALA A 702 -0.01 -11.92 -12.34
N ALA A 703 1.21 -11.78 -12.89
CA ALA A 703 1.49 -10.71 -13.84
C ALA A 703 0.48 -10.68 -15.01
N VAL A 704 -0.24 -11.78 -15.25
CA VAL A 704 -1.24 -11.92 -16.29
C VAL A 704 -2.57 -12.31 -15.64
N GLU A 705 -3.61 -11.51 -15.81
CA GLU A 705 -4.96 -11.80 -15.28
C GLU A 705 -6.00 -11.83 -16.41
N ILE A 706 -7.06 -12.61 -16.23
CA ILE A 706 -8.20 -12.62 -17.16
C ILE A 706 -9.11 -11.43 -16.83
N VAL A 707 -9.15 -10.44 -17.71
CA VAL A 707 -10.08 -9.30 -17.62
C VAL A 707 -11.46 -9.70 -18.10
N GLN A 708 -11.51 -10.41 -19.23
CA GLN A 708 -12.75 -10.83 -19.85
C GLN A 708 -12.62 -12.27 -20.35
N PRO A 709 -13.39 -13.22 -19.80
CA PRO A 709 -13.41 -14.58 -20.32
C PRO A 709 -14.10 -14.63 -21.68
N ALA A 710 -13.71 -15.60 -22.51
CA ALA A 710 -14.35 -15.89 -23.77
C ALA A 710 -15.74 -16.49 -23.54
N VAL A 711 -16.73 -15.92 -24.21
CA VAL A 711 -18.12 -16.40 -24.23
C VAL A 711 -18.40 -17.08 -25.57
N ALA A 712 -19.22 -18.13 -25.58
CA ALA A 712 -19.60 -18.83 -26.78
C ALA A 712 -20.29 -17.86 -27.78
N PRO A 713 -19.83 -17.75 -29.03
CA PRO A 713 -20.39 -16.81 -29.99
C PRO A 713 -21.81 -17.23 -30.41
N GLN A 714 -22.68 -16.23 -30.59
CA GLN A 714 -24.09 -16.45 -30.96
C GLN A 714 -24.26 -16.89 -32.42
N GLY A 715 -23.28 -16.61 -33.28
CA GLY A 715 -23.31 -16.96 -34.71
C GLY A 715 -21.91 -17.19 -35.28
N PRO A 716 -21.82 -17.81 -36.48
CA PRO A 716 -20.55 -18.04 -37.15
C PRO A 716 -19.96 -16.72 -37.70
N VAL A 717 -18.64 -16.70 -37.92
CA VAL A 717 -17.97 -15.55 -38.53
C VAL A 717 -18.57 -15.29 -39.92
N PRO A 718 -19.04 -14.07 -40.22
CA PRO A 718 -19.71 -13.79 -41.47
C PRO A 718 -18.76 -13.99 -42.65
N LEU A 719 -19.16 -14.83 -43.60
CA LEU A 719 -18.45 -14.92 -44.87
C LEU A 719 -18.68 -13.62 -45.63
N GLN A 720 -17.61 -12.91 -45.98
CA GLN A 720 -17.66 -11.72 -46.83
C GLN A 720 -17.91 -12.10 -48.31
N VAL A 721 -19.02 -12.81 -48.54
CA VAL A 721 -19.44 -13.31 -49.85
C VAL A 721 -19.56 -12.20 -50.89
N PRO A 722 -20.21 -11.04 -50.65
CA PRO A 722 -20.34 -10.02 -51.70
C PRO A 722 -18.99 -9.43 -52.12
N LEU A 723 -18.09 -9.19 -51.17
CA LEU A 723 -16.75 -8.66 -51.44
C LEU A 723 -15.92 -9.66 -52.26
N LYS A 724 -15.86 -10.92 -51.82
CA LYS A 724 -15.06 -11.95 -52.49
C LYS A 724 -15.66 -12.37 -53.84
N ALA A 725 -16.99 -12.41 -53.96
CA ALA A 725 -17.67 -12.62 -55.24
C ALA A 725 -17.41 -11.45 -56.19
N GLY A 726 -17.32 -10.21 -55.70
CA GLY A 726 -16.91 -9.05 -56.50
C GLY A 726 -15.49 -9.18 -57.06
N ILE A 727 -14.53 -9.67 -56.27
CA ILE A 727 -13.18 -10.00 -56.75
C ILE A 727 -13.25 -11.10 -57.82
N GLY A 728 -14.05 -12.15 -57.59
CA GLY A 728 -14.30 -13.19 -58.59
C GLY A 728 -14.87 -12.66 -59.89
N ALA A 729 -15.79 -11.70 -59.82
CA ALA A 729 -16.36 -11.00 -60.98
C ALA A 729 -15.30 -10.20 -61.74
N LEU A 730 -14.41 -9.51 -61.03
CA LEU A 730 -13.34 -8.70 -61.61
C LEU A 730 -12.31 -9.57 -62.34
N VAL A 731 -11.93 -10.71 -61.75
CA VAL A 731 -11.07 -11.70 -62.41
C VAL A 731 -11.76 -12.27 -63.65
N GLY A 732 -13.04 -12.63 -63.54
CA GLY A 732 -13.83 -13.12 -64.68
C GLY A 732 -13.97 -12.08 -65.80
N LEU A 733 -14.09 -10.79 -65.46
CA LEU A 733 -14.12 -9.68 -66.42
C LEU A 733 -12.78 -9.52 -67.14
N LEU A 734 -11.65 -9.57 -66.41
CA LEU A 734 -10.31 -9.50 -67.00
C LEU A 734 -10.03 -10.66 -67.97
N VAL A 735 -10.37 -11.89 -67.57
CA VAL A 735 -10.24 -13.07 -68.43
C VAL A 735 -11.16 -12.97 -69.65
N GLY A 736 -12.39 -12.50 -69.46
CA GLY A 736 -13.33 -12.29 -70.56
C GLY A 736 -12.88 -11.22 -71.54
N LEU A 737 -12.31 -10.12 -71.05
CA LEU A 737 -11.71 -9.08 -71.89
C LEU A 737 -10.52 -9.64 -72.69
N MET A 738 -9.64 -10.41 -72.03
CA MET A 738 -8.50 -11.05 -72.66
C MET A 738 -8.94 -12.01 -73.77
N LEU A 739 -9.97 -12.83 -73.54
CA LEU A 739 -10.53 -13.75 -74.55
C LEU A 739 -11.24 -13.00 -75.68
N ALA A 740 -11.95 -11.90 -75.38
CA ALA A 740 -12.62 -11.09 -76.39
C ALA A 740 -11.62 -10.42 -77.35
N ILE A 741 -10.47 -9.95 -76.81
CA ILE A 741 -9.36 -9.38 -77.57
C ILE A 741 -8.62 -10.49 -78.33
N PHE A 742 -8.31 -11.62 -77.69
CA PHE A 742 -7.60 -12.73 -78.31
C PHE A 742 -8.37 -13.36 -79.48
N GLY A 743 -9.70 -13.44 -79.36
CA GLY A 743 -10.57 -13.89 -80.44
C GLY A 743 -10.69 -12.88 -81.59
N GLU A 744 -10.25 -11.62 -81.42
CA GLU A 744 -10.13 -10.64 -82.51
C GLU A 744 -8.76 -10.73 -83.17
N THR A 745 -7.69 -10.99 -82.41
CA THR A 745 -6.34 -11.18 -82.97
C THR A 745 -6.17 -12.51 -83.69
N SER A 746 -6.98 -13.52 -83.38
CA SER A 746 -6.96 -14.84 -84.04
C SER A 746 -8.02 -15.02 -85.14
N ASP A 747 -8.81 -13.99 -85.46
CA ASP A 747 -9.81 -14.05 -86.55
C ASP A 747 -9.13 -13.67 -87.88
N ASP A 748 -8.59 -14.65 -88.60
CA ASP A 748 -7.89 -14.49 -89.90
C ASP A 748 -8.83 -14.13 -91.09
N ARG A 749 -10.04 -13.64 -90.82
CA ARG A 749 -10.98 -13.26 -91.88
C ARG A 749 -10.62 -11.88 -92.44
N ILE A 750 -10.23 -11.84 -93.72
CA ILE A 750 -9.92 -10.62 -94.46
C ILE A 750 -11.21 -9.81 -94.66
N ARG A 751 -11.34 -8.66 -93.98
CA ARG A 751 -12.55 -7.81 -94.01
C ARG A 751 -12.35 -6.46 -94.68
N THR A 752 -11.11 -6.02 -94.90
CA THR A 752 -10.80 -4.72 -95.54
C THR A 752 -9.71 -4.85 -96.60
N SER A 753 -9.69 -3.92 -97.56
CA SER A 753 -8.69 -3.92 -98.66
C SER A 753 -7.24 -3.81 -98.14
N ARG A 754 -7.01 -3.14 -97.01
CA ARG A 754 -5.69 -3.08 -96.33
C ARG A 754 -5.27 -4.39 -95.67
N ASP A 755 -6.22 -5.22 -95.21
CA ASP A 755 -5.91 -6.53 -94.63
C ASP A 755 -5.53 -7.54 -95.73
N ALA A 756 -6.09 -7.38 -96.93
CA ALA A 756 -5.72 -8.19 -98.10
C ALA A 756 -4.28 -7.88 -98.58
N GLU A 757 -3.90 -6.59 -98.64
CA GLU A 757 -2.55 -6.12 -99.00
C GLU A 757 -1.48 -6.65 -98.02
N ARG A 758 -1.76 -6.67 -96.71
CA ARG A 758 -0.83 -7.23 -95.70
C ARG A 758 -0.68 -8.75 -95.74
N THR A 759 -1.69 -9.47 -96.21
CA THR A 759 -1.72 -10.94 -96.16
C THR A 759 -1.22 -11.56 -97.48
N PHE A 760 -1.41 -10.88 -98.61
CA PHE A 760 -1.02 -11.37 -99.93
C PHE A 760 0.13 -10.61 -100.62
N GLY A 761 0.60 -9.50 -100.04
CA GLY A 761 1.69 -8.67 -100.59
C GLY A 761 1.17 -7.48 -101.38
#